data_AF-A0A7S2UN59-F1
#
_entry.id   AF-A0A7S2UN59-F1
#
_cell.length_a   1.000
_cell.length_b   1.000
_cell.length_c   1.000
_cell.angle_alpha   90.00
_cell.angle_beta   90.00
_cell.angle_gamma   90.00
#
_symmetry.space_group_name_H-M   'P 1'
#
loop_
_entity.id
_entity.type
_entity.pdbx_description
1 polymer ?
#
loop_
_entity_poly.entity_id
_entity_poly.type
_entity_poly.pdbx_seq_one_letter_code
_entity_poly.pdbx_strand_id
1 'polypeptide(L)'
;MASPSKPKSATAAAASAAGEEEELKDVSFLRMFVVYFFLPMVLLAMMGVAIRWFEIQPSSLSSQEYLKTKQAQKEAFLQQAREELEEQRKTTTPEKKKRTGRQAEEASRKKSQSRTATTMMKPDLVQKEKQIAAARNNYKNHPDNALFAWQLAELLLQKGMSAHASGGERMEAVKAYESAISLTKVDRQRLQKAGKPTNVRLDGGVSNSLNEEIILDHATKSMDGQLCAMQVSLGQLFHSLMSFESAVEVYTQCLEEVDENYMEALFQRASSLLKIGKLKQAGSDYSRILMLHKNLSLLGGDLKLIYSGLTTVLRDNEENVPGGWGPLLQVVREMYAQVNEQLASWTNSNDPQQTRSQISLIEELKELHFVMFSYYDLKTKNTEEAWKHLKEANRMKQSISQPYDRAFMEQRSRNIRDIFVPTFWPKGIGSELQTPIFIIGFDSYGSTLLEKILNNHPSISGIGSGYSVFGNQINAIRDAIVEASTTVGGNVREVVNDLAQDVVTGMMDRWAFLHNTTEKCQEPPLRLVDTLLANYNSVGFIHMLFPKALILHLVRNPMDVLFSSHHQQDYPRGGSSLDHTGDFESLSHMYKLYRDMMDHWNKVLPGRIHHIRYEDMIQNMPGMTRALVDVTGLEQDETMWESKKNSFDNDLTQAWTNYESQLQPLMKLVGEQLHYEQKTTLPVS
;
A
#
# COMPACT_ATOMS: atom_id res chain seq x y z
N MET A 1 -53.38 64.99 48.91
CA MET A 1 -52.39 65.79 49.67
C MET A 1 -51.36 64.84 50.28
N ALA A 2 -50.14 65.32 50.57
CA ALA A 2 -48.99 64.46 50.86
C ALA A 2 -48.45 64.59 52.30
N SER A 3 -47.89 63.47 52.83
CA SER A 3 -46.94 63.38 53.97
C SER A 3 -47.42 63.89 55.36
N PRO A 4 -46.67 63.72 56.49
CA PRO A 4 -45.40 62.97 56.79
C PRO A 4 -45.54 61.98 58.01
N SER A 5 -44.53 61.32 58.61
CA SER A 5 -43.26 60.63 58.21
C SER A 5 -42.63 59.87 59.44
N LYS A 6 -41.53 59.11 59.26
CA LYS A 6 -40.58 58.52 60.27
C LYS A 6 -41.05 57.29 61.12
N PRO A 7 -40.13 56.49 61.73
CA PRO A 7 -38.72 56.17 61.40
C PRO A 7 -38.36 54.65 61.40
N LYS A 8 -37.09 54.30 61.15
CA LYS A 8 -36.52 52.91 61.16
C LYS A 8 -35.80 52.56 62.48
N SER A 9 -35.74 51.28 62.87
CA SER A 9 -34.62 50.70 63.65
C SER A 9 -34.48 49.16 63.54
N ALA A 10 -33.21 48.72 63.40
CA ALA A 10 -32.60 47.46 63.87
C ALA A 10 -33.32 46.08 63.76
N THR A 11 -33.11 45.37 62.64
CA THR A 11 -33.19 43.89 62.53
C THR A 11 -32.36 43.38 61.32
N ALA A 12 -31.02 43.41 61.42
CA ALA A 12 -30.14 42.99 60.30
C ALA A 12 -28.87 42.21 60.67
N ALA A 13 -28.51 42.09 61.96
CA ALA A 13 -27.22 41.51 62.37
C ALA A 13 -27.26 40.00 62.70
N ALA A 14 -28.44 39.39 62.86
CA ALA A 14 -28.56 38.01 63.35
C ALA A 14 -28.64 36.93 62.25
N ALA A 15 -28.97 37.31 61.01
CA ALA A 15 -29.19 36.33 59.92
C ALA A 15 -27.91 35.94 59.16
N SER A 16 -26.82 36.71 59.28
CA SER A 16 -25.59 36.49 58.51
C SER A 16 -24.72 35.34 59.05
N ALA A 17 -24.76 35.08 60.36
CA ALA A 17 -23.84 34.14 61.00
C ALA A 17 -24.27 32.66 60.88
N ALA A 18 -25.54 32.38 60.56
CA ALA A 18 -26.06 31.03 60.44
C ALA A 18 -25.78 30.38 59.06
N GLY A 19 -25.59 31.19 58.01
CA GLY A 19 -25.34 30.68 56.65
C GLY A 19 -23.92 30.18 56.42
N GLU A 20 -22.91 30.81 57.03
CA GLU A 20 -21.50 30.45 56.82
C GLU A 20 -21.11 29.11 57.49
N GLU A 21 -21.79 28.70 58.57
CA GLU A 21 -21.53 27.41 59.25
C GLU A 21 -22.09 26.16 58.52
N GLU A 22 -23.00 26.34 57.56
CA GLU A 22 -23.56 25.24 56.76
C GLU A 22 -22.70 24.96 55.51
N GLU A 23 -22.29 25.98 54.75
CA GLU A 23 -21.38 25.82 53.60
C GLU A 23 -20.02 25.21 53.99
N LEU A 24 -19.48 25.57 55.16
CA LEU A 24 -18.20 25.03 55.64
C LEU A 24 -18.23 23.52 55.94
N LYS A 25 -19.41 22.92 56.18
CA LYS A 25 -19.56 21.48 56.44
C LYS A 25 -19.57 20.66 55.14
N ASP A 26 -20.26 21.13 54.11
CA ASP A 26 -20.30 20.45 52.81
C ASP A 26 -18.93 20.43 52.10
N VAL A 27 -18.17 21.53 52.16
CA VAL A 27 -16.80 21.58 51.61
C VAL A 27 -15.87 20.62 52.34
N SER A 28 -16.08 20.40 53.64
CA SER A 28 -15.32 19.43 54.44
C SER A 28 -15.66 17.98 54.06
N PHE A 29 -16.95 17.67 53.88
CA PHE A 29 -17.41 16.35 53.46
C PHE A 29 -16.93 15.99 52.04
N LEU A 30 -17.02 16.94 51.10
CA LEU A 30 -16.54 16.77 49.73
C LEU A 30 -15.02 16.54 49.68
N ARG A 31 -14.23 17.28 50.48
CA ARG A 31 -12.78 17.05 50.62
C ARG A 31 -12.47 15.67 51.21
N MET A 32 -13.22 15.23 52.22
CA MET A 32 -13.03 13.91 52.82
C MET A 32 -13.36 12.78 51.83
N PHE A 33 -14.42 12.92 51.03
CA PHE A 33 -14.78 11.94 50.01
C PHE A 33 -13.73 11.84 48.88
N VAL A 34 -13.23 12.97 48.39
CA VAL A 34 -12.18 13.01 47.35
C VAL A 34 -10.86 12.41 47.86
N VAL A 35 -10.43 12.73 49.08
CA VAL A 35 -9.15 12.29 49.63
C VAL A 35 -9.17 10.80 50.05
N TYR A 36 -10.25 10.32 50.68
CA TYR A 36 -10.29 8.97 51.26
C TYR A 36 -10.93 7.89 50.37
N PHE A 37 -11.72 8.25 49.35
CA PHE A 37 -12.34 7.27 48.44
C PHE A 37 -11.89 7.42 46.98
N PHE A 38 -11.82 8.65 46.47
CA PHE A 38 -11.48 8.87 45.05
C PHE A 38 -9.98 8.71 44.78
N LEU A 39 -9.12 9.32 45.60
CA LEU A 39 -7.66 9.24 45.44
C LEU A 39 -7.11 7.81 45.51
N PRO A 40 -7.55 6.93 46.45
CA PRO A 40 -7.09 5.54 46.50
C PRO A 40 -7.55 4.69 45.32
N MET A 41 -8.76 4.90 44.77
CA MET A 41 -9.19 4.23 43.53
C MET A 41 -8.33 4.66 42.33
N VAL A 42 -8.02 5.95 42.21
CA VAL A 42 -7.13 6.44 41.13
C VAL A 42 -5.72 5.89 41.30
N LEU A 43 -5.20 5.79 42.53
CA LEU A 43 -3.92 5.15 42.80
C LEU A 43 -3.92 3.64 42.51
N LEU A 44 -5.00 2.92 42.82
CA LEU A 44 -5.17 1.51 42.44
C LEU A 44 -5.27 1.31 40.92
N ALA A 45 -5.99 2.18 40.22
CA ALA A 45 -6.06 2.18 38.76
C ALA A 45 -4.68 2.50 38.15
N MET A 46 -3.95 3.48 38.68
CA MET A 46 -2.59 3.79 38.23
C MET A 46 -1.57 2.70 38.60
N MET A 47 -1.72 1.98 39.73
CA MET A 47 -0.92 0.78 40.01
C MET A 47 -1.26 -0.37 39.07
N GLY A 48 -2.54 -0.58 38.73
CA GLY A 48 -2.95 -1.56 37.72
C GLY A 48 -2.40 -1.25 36.32
N VAL A 49 -2.36 0.04 35.96
CA VAL A 49 -1.69 0.52 34.74
C VAL A 49 -0.17 0.36 34.83
N ALA A 50 0.47 0.68 35.96
CA ALA A 50 1.92 0.58 36.13
C ALA A 50 2.43 -0.88 36.18
N ILE A 51 1.66 -1.80 36.76
CA ILE A 51 1.96 -3.24 36.75
C ILE A 51 1.85 -3.76 35.31
N ARG A 52 0.79 -3.41 34.58
CA ARG A 52 0.70 -3.68 33.13
C ARG A 52 1.84 -3.02 32.35
N TRP A 53 2.30 -1.83 32.72
CA TRP A 53 3.40 -1.13 32.04
C TRP A 53 4.76 -1.81 32.27
N PHE A 54 4.95 -2.47 33.42
CA PHE A 54 6.12 -3.32 33.68
C PHE A 54 6.05 -4.70 33.00
N GLU A 55 4.84 -5.24 32.79
CA GLU A 55 4.63 -6.44 31.96
C GLU A 55 4.70 -6.13 30.44
N ILE A 56 4.51 -4.87 30.03
CA ILE A 56 4.61 -4.39 28.64
C ILE A 56 5.98 -3.70 28.41
N GLN A 57 7.06 -4.39 28.74
CA GLN A 57 8.36 -4.19 28.09
C GLN A 57 8.54 -5.34 27.08
N PRO A 58 8.58 -5.09 25.76
CA PRO A 58 8.99 -6.12 24.82
C PRO A 58 10.43 -6.53 25.20
N SER A 59 10.60 -7.81 25.55
CA SER A 59 11.85 -8.27 26.14
C SER A 59 13.02 -7.99 25.19
N SER A 60 14.05 -7.30 25.69
CA SER A 60 15.27 -7.04 24.91
C SER A 60 16.02 -8.32 24.51
N LEU A 61 15.69 -9.44 25.16
CA LEU A 61 16.04 -10.80 24.75
C LEU A 61 15.43 -11.20 23.40
N SER A 62 14.15 -10.90 23.16
CA SER A 62 13.47 -11.28 21.91
C SER A 62 14.19 -10.71 20.69
N SER A 63 14.63 -9.45 20.75
CA SER A 63 15.44 -8.80 19.71
C SER A 63 16.80 -9.46 19.44
N GLN A 64 17.44 -10.06 20.45
CA GLN A 64 18.72 -10.76 20.27
C GLN A 64 18.53 -12.20 19.74
N GLU A 65 17.50 -12.91 20.21
CA GLU A 65 17.15 -14.23 19.66
C GLU A 65 16.64 -14.09 18.22
N TYR A 66 15.84 -13.06 17.93
CA TYR A 66 15.42 -12.64 16.59
C TYR A 66 16.60 -12.40 15.63
N LEU A 67 17.62 -11.63 16.05
CA LEU A 67 18.81 -11.39 15.23
C LEU A 67 19.60 -12.69 14.99
N LYS A 68 19.71 -13.57 15.99
CA LYS A 68 20.33 -14.89 15.83
C LYS A 68 19.55 -15.78 14.85
N THR A 69 18.22 -15.80 14.92
CA THR A 69 17.37 -16.57 14.01
C THR A 69 17.51 -16.09 12.57
N LYS A 70 17.48 -14.77 12.34
CA LYS A 70 17.74 -14.19 11.00
C LYS A 70 19.15 -14.54 10.49
N GLN A 71 20.16 -14.48 11.35
CA GLN A 71 21.52 -14.85 10.96
C GLN A 71 21.63 -16.35 10.63
N ALA A 72 21.02 -17.23 11.43
CA ALA A 72 21.00 -18.67 11.17
C ALA A 72 20.26 -19.05 9.87
N GLN A 73 19.10 -18.43 9.61
CA GLN A 73 18.35 -18.62 8.35
C GLN A 73 19.16 -18.18 7.12
N LYS A 74 19.82 -17.02 7.21
CA LYS A 74 20.71 -16.49 6.17
C LYS A 74 21.93 -17.39 5.95
N GLU A 75 22.56 -17.88 7.02
CA GLU A 75 23.73 -18.77 6.95
C GLU A 75 23.37 -20.13 6.34
N ALA A 76 22.23 -20.73 6.71
CA ALA A 76 21.73 -21.97 6.12
C ALA A 76 21.41 -21.83 4.62
N PHE A 77 20.87 -20.68 4.20
CA PHE A 77 20.65 -20.36 2.78
C PHE A 77 21.98 -20.21 2.01
N LEU A 78 22.93 -19.44 2.54
CA LEU A 78 24.26 -19.27 1.92
C LEU A 78 25.05 -20.58 1.82
N GLN A 79 24.81 -21.54 2.72
CA GLN A 79 25.40 -22.86 2.62
C GLN A 79 24.83 -23.64 1.43
N GLN A 80 23.50 -23.74 1.30
CA GLN A 80 22.88 -24.49 0.21
C GLN A 80 23.21 -23.93 -1.17
N ALA A 81 23.23 -22.59 -1.33
CA ALA A 81 23.62 -21.97 -2.59
C ALA A 81 25.05 -22.34 -3.04
N ARG A 82 25.96 -22.63 -2.10
CA ARG A 82 27.31 -23.15 -2.41
C ARG A 82 27.26 -24.63 -2.82
N GLU A 83 26.43 -25.44 -2.17
CA GLU A 83 26.26 -26.87 -2.46
C GLU A 83 25.68 -27.09 -3.87
N GLU A 84 24.64 -26.34 -4.24
CA GLU A 84 24.04 -26.37 -5.58
C GLU A 84 25.02 -25.91 -6.67
N LEU A 85 25.79 -24.85 -6.40
CA LEU A 85 26.81 -24.36 -7.33
C LEU A 85 28.00 -25.33 -7.47
N GLU A 86 28.31 -26.10 -6.42
CA GLU A 86 29.25 -27.22 -6.53
C GLU A 86 28.68 -28.39 -7.36
N GLU A 87 27.39 -28.68 -7.27
CA GLU A 87 26.73 -29.72 -8.07
C GLU A 87 26.68 -29.34 -9.56
N GLN A 88 26.33 -28.09 -9.88
CA GLN A 88 26.42 -27.56 -11.24
C GLN A 88 27.86 -27.60 -11.77
N ARG A 89 28.87 -27.26 -10.95
CA ARG A 89 30.30 -27.39 -11.30
C ARG A 89 30.77 -28.84 -11.46
N LYS A 90 30.11 -29.83 -10.84
CA LYS A 90 30.38 -31.27 -11.06
C LYS A 90 29.81 -31.77 -12.39
N THR A 91 28.72 -31.18 -12.88
CA THR A 91 28.16 -31.47 -14.21
C THR A 91 28.88 -30.75 -15.37
N THR A 92 29.75 -29.77 -15.09
CA THR A 92 30.52 -29.02 -16.10
C THR A 92 31.98 -28.75 -15.68
N THR A 93 32.93 -29.51 -16.24
CA THR A 93 34.39 -29.28 -16.10
C THR A 93 35.16 -30.00 -17.23
N PRO A 94 36.43 -29.67 -17.57
CA PRO A 94 37.38 -28.74 -16.93
C PRO A 94 37.76 -27.53 -17.84
N GLU A 95 38.50 -26.47 -17.43
CA GLU A 95 39.77 -26.43 -16.68
C GLU A 95 39.98 -25.14 -15.84
N LYS A 96 40.87 -25.20 -14.83
CA LYS A 96 41.17 -24.10 -13.89
C LYS A 96 42.56 -23.49 -14.09
N LYS A 97 42.69 -22.17 -13.91
CA LYS A 97 43.95 -21.50 -13.53
C LYS A 97 43.79 -20.72 -12.21
N LYS A 98 44.71 -20.98 -11.26
CA LYS A 98 44.80 -20.28 -9.97
C LYS A 98 45.40 -18.88 -10.13
N ARG A 99 45.00 -17.95 -9.26
CA ARG A 99 45.85 -16.82 -8.84
C ARG A 99 45.66 -16.51 -7.36
N THR A 100 46.71 -15.98 -6.75
CA THR A 100 46.91 -15.82 -5.30
C THR A 100 47.23 -14.36 -4.96
N GLY A 101 46.74 -13.84 -3.84
CA GLY A 101 47.08 -12.52 -3.29
C GLY A 101 46.27 -12.23 -2.02
N ARG A 102 46.84 -11.56 -1.01
CA ARG A 102 46.32 -11.47 0.36
C ARG A 102 46.67 -10.11 1.00
N GLN A 103 45.83 -9.64 1.94
CA GLN A 103 46.14 -8.64 3.02
C GLN A 103 46.36 -7.15 2.59
N ALA A 104 46.04 -6.12 3.41
CA ALA A 104 45.50 -6.06 4.78
C ALA A 104 44.76 -4.71 5.10
N GLU A 105 43.89 -4.75 6.12
CA GLU A 105 43.61 -3.76 7.22
C GLU A 105 43.37 -2.25 6.94
N GLU A 106 42.88 -1.42 7.88
CA GLU A 106 41.82 -1.46 8.93
C GLU A 106 41.91 -0.14 9.75
N ALA A 107 40.91 0.75 9.69
CA ALA A 107 40.61 1.87 10.61
C ALA A 107 39.42 2.68 10.05
N SER A 108 38.45 3.24 10.78
CA SER A 108 38.36 3.51 12.23
C SER A 108 36.90 3.38 12.74
N ARG A 109 36.73 3.08 14.04
CA ARG A 109 35.45 3.13 14.77
C ARG A 109 35.56 4.09 15.96
N LYS A 110 34.51 4.90 16.24
CA LYS A 110 33.92 5.13 17.60
C LYS A 110 32.93 6.31 17.69
N LYS A 111 31.74 6.00 18.23
CA LYS A 111 30.86 6.73 19.20
C LYS A 111 29.38 6.42 18.84
N SER A 112 28.67 5.55 19.57
CA SER A 112 28.09 5.76 20.92
C SER A 112 27.08 6.92 20.95
N GLN A 113 25.84 6.84 21.43
CA GLN A 113 24.84 5.83 21.82
C GLN A 113 23.74 6.63 22.57
N SER A 114 22.49 6.15 22.59
CA SER A 114 21.41 6.53 23.52
C SER A 114 20.85 7.97 23.49
N ARG A 115 19.55 8.09 23.21
CA ARG A 115 18.66 9.04 23.90
C ARG A 115 17.22 8.52 23.93
N THR A 116 16.51 8.93 24.99
CA THR A 116 15.29 8.30 25.52
C THR A 116 14.02 8.63 24.73
N ALA A 117 13.01 7.79 24.86
CA ALA A 117 11.70 8.00 24.24
C ALA A 117 10.87 9.06 24.99
N THR A 118 10.46 10.10 24.26
CA THR A 118 9.38 11.02 24.64
C THR A 118 8.51 11.23 23.40
N THR A 119 7.19 11.20 23.54
CA THR A 119 6.25 11.37 22.42
C THR A 119 6.40 12.75 21.78
N MET A 120 7.08 12.80 20.65
CA MET A 120 7.24 13.99 19.80
C MET A 120 7.11 13.56 18.33
N MET A 121 6.53 14.42 17.49
CA MET A 121 6.66 14.29 16.04
C MET A 121 8.15 14.19 15.67
N LYS A 122 8.51 13.27 14.77
CA LYS A 122 9.92 13.04 14.38
C LYS A 122 10.53 14.36 13.88
N PRO A 123 11.72 14.78 14.38
CA PRO A 123 12.33 16.07 14.01
C PRO A 123 12.44 16.33 12.51
N ASP A 124 12.68 15.26 11.72
CA ASP A 124 12.79 15.32 10.26
C ASP A 124 11.53 15.84 9.56
N LEU A 125 10.33 15.59 10.10
CA LEU A 125 9.07 16.04 9.51
C LEU A 125 8.95 17.57 9.57
N VAL A 126 9.21 18.16 10.74
CA VAL A 126 9.17 19.61 10.95
C VAL A 126 10.22 20.32 10.08
N GLN A 127 11.37 19.69 9.83
CA GLN A 127 12.38 20.22 8.92
C GLN A 127 11.93 20.16 7.46
N LYS A 128 11.30 19.06 7.01
CA LYS A 128 10.73 18.94 5.66
C LYS A 128 9.61 19.94 5.39
N GLU A 129 8.73 20.21 6.35
CA GLU A 129 7.66 21.20 6.16
C GLU A 129 8.20 22.63 5.99
N LYS A 130 9.28 22.98 6.71
CA LYS A 130 9.99 24.25 6.49
C LYS A 130 10.64 24.33 5.10
N GLN A 131 11.19 23.22 4.59
CA GLN A 131 11.74 23.17 3.23
C GLN A 131 10.64 23.34 2.17
N ILE A 132 9.49 22.69 2.32
CA ILE A 132 8.33 22.85 1.43
C ILE A 132 7.81 24.29 1.47
N ALA A 133 7.66 24.89 2.65
CA ALA A 133 7.22 26.28 2.78
C ALA A 133 8.20 27.27 2.11
N ALA A 134 9.51 27.03 2.21
CA ALA A 134 10.52 27.82 1.49
C ALA A 134 10.44 27.63 -0.03
N ALA A 135 10.28 26.39 -0.51
CA ALA A 135 10.13 26.10 -1.94
C ALA A 135 8.85 26.71 -2.53
N ARG A 136 7.72 26.64 -1.81
CA ARG A 136 6.46 27.33 -2.17
C ARG A 136 6.67 28.83 -2.34
N ASN A 137 7.38 29.47 -1.42
CA ASN A 137 7.68 30.91 -1.51
C ASN A 137 8.63 31.23 -2.69
N ASN A 138 9.65 30.41 -2.93
CA ASN A 138 10.57 30.62 -4.06
C ASN A 138 9.84 30.51 -5.40
N TYR A 139 9.04 29.46 -5.60
CA TYR A 139 8.23 29.29 -6.81
C TYR A 139 7.19 30.40 -6.98
N LYS A 140 6.49 30.78 -5.90
CA LYS A 140 5.52 31.90 -5.93
C LYS A 140 6.15 33.24 -6.33
N ASN A 141 7.39 33.50 -5.90
CA ASN A 141 8.11 34.73 -6.24
C ASN A 141 8.75 34.70 -7.64
N HIS A 142 8.91 33.51 -8.23
CA HIS A 142 9.60 33.27 -9.49
C HIS A 142 8.89 32.15 -10.30
N PRO A 143 7.64 32.38 -10.75
CA PRO A 143 6.83 31.35 -11.39
C PRO A 143 7.41 30.84 -12.71
N ASP A 144 8.17 31.68 -13.41
CA ASP A 144 8.78 31.35 -14.71
C ASP A 144 10.09 30.53 -14.58
N ASN A 145 10.49 30.14 -13.36
CA ASN A 145 11.72 29.36 -13.13
C ASN A 145 11.42 27.86 -12.97
N ALA A 146 11.71 27.09 -14.02
CA ALA A 146 11.50 25.64 -14.08
C ALA A 146 12.15 24.87 -12.91
N LEU A 147 13.33 25.29 -12.44
CA LEU A 147 14.04 24.61 -11.35
C LEU A 147 13.35 24.82 -10.00
N PHE A 148 12.74 25.98 -9.75
CA PHE A 148 11.97 26.20 -8.51
C PHE A 148 10.63 25.46 -8.54
N ALA A 149 9.98 25.39 -9.72
CA ALA A 149 8.79 24.56 -9.91
C ALA A 149 9.10 23.07 -9.65
N TRP A 150 10.18 22.55 -10.23
CA TRP A 150 10.61 21.17 -10.03
C TRP A 150 11.04 20.89 -8.58
N GLN A 151 11.81 21.77 -7.96
CA GLN A 151 12.22 21.61 -6.56
C GLN A 151 11.02 21.53 -5.60
N LEU A 152 9.99 22.33 -5.84
CA LEU A 152 8.73 22.25 -5.10
C LEU A 152 8.04 20.90 -5.33
N ALA A 153 7.95 20.47 -6.60
CA ALA A 153 7.32 19.20 -6.96
C ALA A 153 7.99 17.99 -6.28
N GLU A 154 9.32 17.91 -6.30
CA GLU A 154 10.09 16.84 -5.64
C GLU A 154 9.88 16.81 -4.12
N LEU A 155 9.90 17.98 -3.45
CA LEU A 155 9.67 18.05 -2.00
C LEU A 155 8.25 17.65 -1.61
N LEU A 156 7.25 18.01 -2.42
CA LEU A 156 5.86 17.60 -2.25
C LEU A 156 5.68 16.10 -2.53
N LEU A 157 6.33 15.54 -3.57
CA LEU A 157 6.32 14.10 -3.85
C LEU A 157 6.92 13.31 -2.68
N GLN A 158 8.06 13.75 -2.14
CA GLN A 158 8.71 13.14 -0.99
C GLN A 158 7.88 13.21 0.30
N LYS A 159 7.02 14.22 0.47
CA LYS A 159 6.01 14.26 1.55
C LYS A 159 4.84 13.34 1.21
N GLY A 160 4.37 13.37 -0.04
CA GLY A 160 3.30 12.57 -0.64
C GLY A 160 3.44 11.06 -0.46
N MET A 161 4.68 10.56 -0.46
CA MET A 161 5.02 9.15 -0.23
C MET A 161 5.00 8.73 1.25
N SER A 162 4.88 9.66 2.20
CA SER A 162 4.62 9.34 3.61
C SER A 162 3.13 9.10 3.84
N ALA A 163 2.79 8.19 4.77
CA ALA A 163 1.42 7.72 5.02
C ALA A 163 0.44 8.77 5.63
N HIS A 164 0.80 10.05 5.59
CA HIS A 164 0.05 11.16 6.20
C HIS A 164 -0.15 12.35 5.25
N ALA A 165 0.25 12.27 3.99
CA ALA A 165 0.03 13.36 3.03
C ALA A 165 -1.44 13.46 2.61
N SER A 166 -2.00 14.66 2.65
CA SER A 166 -3.35 14.92 2.15
C SER A 166 -3.39 14.90 0.62
N GLY A 167 -4.58 14.67 0.05
CA GLY A 167 -4.77 14.69 -1.41
C GLY A 167 -4.30 16.00 -2.06
N GLY A 168 -4.49 17.13 -1.36
CA GLY A 168 -4.08 18.46 -1.82
C GLY A 168 -2.58 18.61 -2.08
N GLU A 169 -1.70 18.00 -1.28
CA GLU A 169 -0.25 18.11 -1.48
C GLU A 169 0.23 17.35 -2.73
N ARG A 170 -0.42 16.22 -3.04
CA ARG A 170 -0.17 15.47 -4.29
C ARG A 170 -0.67 16.23 -5.52
N MET A 171 -1.80 16.91 -5.40
CA MET A 171 -2.33 17.79 -6.47
C MET A 171 -1.47 19.03 -6.71
N GLU A 172 -0.87 19.60 -5.66
CA GLU A 172 0.10 20.69 -5.80
C GLU A 172 1.39 20.20 -6.49
N ALA A 173 1.86 18.98 -6.20
CA ALA A 173 3.00 18.37 -6.87
C ALA A 173 2.75 18.19 -8.38
N VAL A 174 1.57 17.70 -8.79
CA VAL A 174 1.18 17.59 -10.21
C VAL A 174 1.32 18.94 -10.91
N LYS A 175 0.70 20.00 -10.39
CA LYS A 175 0.75 21.35 -10.98
C LYS A 175 2.18 21.92 -11.04
N ALA A 176 3.01 21.62 -10.04
CA ALA A 176 4.40 22.05 -10.00
C ALA A 176 5.25 21.33 -11.07
N TYR A 177 5.05 20.01 -11.28
CA TYR A 177 5.67 19.28 -12.38
C TYR A 177 5.20 19.75 -13.76
N GLU A 178 3.89 19.95 -13.96
CA GLU A 178 3.32 20.45 -15.23
C GLU A 178 3.94 21.80 -15.63
N SER A 179 4.07 22.72 -14.66
CA SER A 179 4.74 24.01 -14.85
C SER A 179 6.23 23.85 -15.20
N ALA A 180 6.96 23.04 -14.43
CA ALA A 180 8.38 22.77 -14.66
C ALA A 180 8.64 22.19 -16.05
N ILE A 181 7.85 21.20 -16.47
CA ILE A 181 7.91 20.56 -17.79
C ILE A 181 7.61 21.58 -18.89
N SER A 182 6.55 22.38 -18.74
CA SER A 182 6.16 23.40 -19.72
C SER A 182 7.27 24.43 -19.96
N LEU A 183 7.83 24.99 -18.89
CA LEU A 183 8.95 25.95 -18.95
C LEU A 183 10.20 25.31 -19.58
N THR A 184 10.52 24.07 -19.20
CA THR A 184 11.66 23.30 -19.75
C THR A 184 11.48 23.03 -21.25
N LYS A 185 10.27 22.70 -21.71
CA LYS A 185 9.97 22.55 -23.15
C LYS A 185 10.19 23.86 -23.91
N VAL A 186 9.86 25.03 -23.33
CA VAL A 186 10.11 26.34 -23.95
C VAL A 186 11.61 26.62 -24.09
N ASP A 187 12.41 26.40 -23.05
CA ASP A 187 13.86 26.60 -23.11
C ASP A 187 14.55 25.60 -24.04
N ARG A 188 14.11 24.34 -24.06
CA ARG A 188 14.55 23.32 -25.02
C ARG A 188 14.30 23.77 -26.47
N GLN A 189 13.09 24.23 -26.79
CA GLN A 189 12.75 24.75 -28.12
C GLN A 189 13.61 25.97 -28.49
N ARG A 190 13.96 26.82 -27.53
CA ARG A 190 14.85 27.98 -27.74
C ARG A 190 16.27 27.55 -28.10
N LEU A 191 16.81 26.51 -27.43
CA LEU A 191 18.12 25.93 -27.76
C LEU A 191 18.12 25.29 -29.15
N GLN A 192 17.09 24.50 -29.47
CA GLN A 192 16.91 23.87 -30.79
C GLN A 192 16.84 24.92 -31.92
N LYS A 193 16.04 25.98 -31.75
CA LYS A 193 15.96 27.11 -32.71
C LYS A 193 17.28 27.87 -32.87
N ALA A 194 18.15 27.83 -31.85
CA ALA A 194 19.49 28.41 -31.90
C ALA A 194 20.57 27.44 -32.41
N GLY A 195 20.20 26.24 -32.86
CA GLY A 195 21.14 25.21 -33.31
C GLY A 195 22.04 24.64 -32.21
N LYS A 196 21.65 24.80 -30.93
CA LYS A 196 22.43 24.33 -29.78
C LYS A 196 21.95 22.93 -29.34
N PRO A 197 22.88 22.03 -28.97
CA PRO A 197 22.52 20.72 -28.45
C PRO A 197 21.79 20.84 -27.10
N THR A 198 20.81 19.96 -26.89
CA THR A 198 19.98 19.87 -25.68
C THR A 198 20.42 18.75 -24.73
N ASN A 199 21.24 17.81 -25.22
CA ASN A 199 21.86 16.69 -24.50
C ASN A 199 23.25 17.04 -23.88
N VAL A 200 23.52 18.32 -23.61
CA VAL A 200 24.73 18.77 -22.90
C VAL A 200 24.42 18.88 -21.41
N ARG A 201 25.22 18.19 -20.60
CA ARG A 201 25.12 18.17 -19.14
C ARG A 201 25.69 19.45 -18.55
N LEU A 202 25.15 19.88 -17.41
CA LEU A 202 25.51 21.15 -16.77
C LEU A 202 26.94 21.17 -16.19
N ASP A 203 27.57 20.00 -16.05
CA ASP A 203 29.00 19.85 -15.72
C ASP A 203 29.95 20.04 -16.92
N GLY A 204 29.41 20.34 -18.11
CA GLY A 204 30.16 20.47 -19.36
C GLY A 204 30.38 19.17 -20.11
N GLY A 205 29.86 18.04 -19.62
CA GLY A 205 29.88 16.77 -20.34
C GLY A 205 28.89 16.72 -21.49
N VAL A 206 29.27 16.09 -22.61
CA VAL A 206 28.32 15.67 -23.64
C VAL A 206 27.81 14.28 -23.29
N SER A 207 26.50 14.06 -23.38
CA SER A 207 25.88 12.75 -23.19
C SER A 207 25.68 12.06 -24.54
N ASN A 208 26.24 10.85 -24.70
CA ASN A 208 26.09 10.06 -25.93
C ASN A 208 24.77 9.28 -25.96
N SER A 209 24.14 9.07 -24.80
CA SER A 209 22.84 8.42 -24.65
C SER A 209 22.19 8.89 -23.34
N LEU A 210 20.94 9.35 -23.39
CA LEU A 210 20.23 9.83 -22.19
C LEU A 210 20.07 8.74 -21.12
N ASN A 211 20.13 7.47 -21.51
CA ASN A 211 20.15 6.35 -20.57
C ASN A 211 21.35 6.39 -19.60
N GLU A 212 22.52 6.88 -20.04
CA GLU A 212 23.70 7.05 -19.17
C GLU A 212 23.44 8.10 -18.08
N GLU A 213 22.46 8.99 -18.28
CA GLU A 213 22.13 10.04 -17.33
C GLU A 213 21.15 9.60 -16.24
N ILE A 214 20.47 8.46 -16.37
CA ILE A 214 19.45 7.96 -15.42
C ILE A 214 19.99 8.02 -13.98
N ILE A 215 21.19 7.48 -13.76
CA ILE A 215 21.85 7.38 -12.44
C ILE A 215 22.47 8.69 -11.92
N LEU A 216 22.50 9.76 -12.72
CA LEU A 216 23.09 11.05 -12.33
C LEU A 216 22.14 11.86 -11.43
N ASP A 217 22.69 12.77 -10.64
CA ASP A 217 21.87 13.73 -9.91
C ASP A 217 21.08 14.63 -10.89
N HIS A 218 19.84 14.97 -10.51
CA HIS A 218 18.91 15.71 -11.35
C HIS A 218 19.47 17.06 -11.83
N ALA A 219 20.23 17.76 -10.99
CA ALA A 219 20.86 19.04 -11.35
C ALA A 219 22.08 18.90 -12.28
N THR A 220 22.54 17.67 -12.55
CA THR A 220 23.68 17.39 -13.45
C THR A 220 23.27 16.81 -14.80
N LYS A 221 22.03 16.32 -14.92
CA LYS A 221 21.42 15.89 -16.18
C LYS A 221 21.40 17.04 -17.21
N SER A 222 21.43 16.69 -18.49
CA SER A 222 21.23 17.59 -19.64
C SER A 222 19.78 18.11 -19.70
N MET A 223 19.49 19.08 -20.57
CA MET A 223 18.11 19.61 -20.70
C MET A 223 17.12 18.50 -21.09
N ASP A 224 17.52 17.62 -22.01
CA ASP A 224 16.73 16.44 -22.40
C ASP A 224 16.60 15.43 -21.25
N GLY A 225 17.69 15.15 -20.53
CA GLY A 225 17.68 14.25 -19.37
C GLY A 225 16.82 14.78 -18.20
N GLN A 226 16.84 16.09 -17.95
CA GLN A 226 15.98 16.75 -16.96
C GLN A 226 14.50 16.68 -17.37
N LEU A 227 14.20 16.96 -18.65
CA LEU A 227 12.83 16.89 -19.17
C LEU A 227 12.22 15.49 -19.03
N CYS A 228 12.93 14.45 -19.47
CA CYS A 228 12.45 13.07 -19.30
C CYS A 228 12.41 12.64 -17.83
N ALA A 229 13.34 13.08 -16.97
CA ALA A 229 13.25 12.82 -15.53
C ALA A 229 12.00 13.45 -14.90
N MET A 230 11.68 14.71 -15.22
CA MET A 230 10.45 15.37 -14.74
C MET A 230 9.18 14.68 -15.26
N GLN A 231 9.16 14.30 -16.55
CA GLN A 231 8.05 13.54 -17.14
C GLN A 231 7.90 12.17 -16.46
N VAL A 232 8.99 11.48 -16.16
CA VAL A 232 8.94 10.20 -15.43
C VAL A 232 8.43 10.41 -14.00
N SER A 233 8.93 11.39 -13.23
CA SER A 233 8.43 11.67 -11.87
C SER A 233 6.94 12.02 -11.86
N LEU A 234 6.48 12.82 -12.82
CA LEU A 234 5.05 13.14 -12.98
C LEU A 234 4.22 11.90 -13.34
N GLY A 235 4.69 11.07 -14.27
CA GLY A 235 4.05 9.80 -14.60
C GLY A 235 4.00 8.83 -13.41
N GLN A 236 5.06 8.77 -12.59
CA GLN A 236 5.12 7.94 -11.39
C GLN A 236 4.14 8.45 -10.32
N LEU A 237 3.99 9.77 -10.19
CA LEU A 237 2.98 10.39 -9.35
C LEU A 237 1.57 10.03 -9.84
N PHE A 238 1.27 10.16 -11.14
CA PHE A 238 0.01 9.70 -11.74
C PHE A 238 -0.25 8.21 -11.50
N HIS A 239 0.75 7.34 -11.66
CA HIS A 239 0.65 5.90 -11.37
C HIS A 239 0.38 5.63 -9.88
N SER A 240 1.06 6.35 -8.96
CA SER A 240 0.81 6.25 -7.51
C SER A 240 -0.59 6.74 -7.11
N LEU A 241 -1.15 7.63 -7.93
CA LEU A 241 -2.52 8.12 -7.89
C LEU A 241 -3.45 7.29 -8.81
N MET A 242 -3.06 6.08 -9.23
CA MET A 242 -3.86 5.16 -10.07
C MET A 242 -4.44 5.77 -11.37
N SER A 243 -3.95 6.93 -11.81
CA SER A 243 -4.33 7.55 -13.09
C SER A 243 -3.40 7.03 -14.17
N PHE A 244 -3.61 5.77 -14.55
CA PHE A 244 -2.69 5.04 -15.39
C PHE A 244 -2.67 5.56 -16.83
N GLU A 245 -3.81 6.04 -17.34
CA GLU A 245 -3.96 6.68 -18.64
C GLU A 245 -3.08 7.94 -18.73
N SER A 246 -3.20 8.85 -17.76
CA SER A 246 -2.35 10.07 -17.68
C SER A 246 -0.87 9.73 -17.52
N ALA A 247 -0.55 8.69 -16.73
CA ALA A 247 0.83 8.22 -16.62
C ALA A 247 1.36 7.75 -17.99
N VAL A 248 0.61 6.90 -18.71
CA VAL A 248 0.98 6.43 -20.06
C VAL A 248 1.16 7.57 -21.05
N GLU A 249 0.31 8.61 -21.00
CA GLU A 249 0.44 9.79 -21.84
C GLU A 249 1.75 10.54 -21.58
N VAL A 250 2.06 10.87 -20.32
CA VAL A 250 3.27 11.62 -19.97
C VAL A 250 4.55 10.84 -20.31
N TYR A 251 4.59 9.52 -20.08
CA TYR A 251 5.73 8.70 -20.52
C TYR A 251 5.84 8.66 -22.04
N THR A 252 4.72 8.61 -22.76
CA THR A 252 4.70 8.63 -24.23
C THR A 252 5.25 9.95 -24.77
N GLN A 253 4.95 11.09 -24.13
CA GLN A 253 5.56 12.37 -24.50
C GLN A 253 7.10 12.39 -24.35
N CYS A 254 7.68 11.78 -23.30
CA CYS A 254 9.15 11.66 -23.21
C CYS A 254 9.71 10.79 -24.35
N LEU A 255 9.06 9.65 -24.65
CA LEU A 255 9.51 8.71 -25.67
C LEU A 255 9.36 9.24 -27.10
N GLU A 256 8.36 10.08 -27.38
CA GLU A 256 8.11 10.65 -28.71
C GLU A 256 8.82 12.00 -28.93
N GLU A 257 8.93 12.86 -27.90
CA GLU A 257 9.53 14.20 -28.04
C GLU A 257 11.04 14.23 -27.78
N VAL A 258 11.59 13.24 -27.06
CA VAL A 258 12.96 13.27 -26.53
C VAL A 258 13.80 12.07 -26.96
N ASP A 259 13.48 10.85 -26.53
CA ASP A 259 14.24 9.62 -26.87
C ASP A 259 13.36 8.37 -26.77
N GLU A 260 13.07 7.73 -27.91
CA GLU A 260 12.30 6.48 -28.02
C GLU A 260 12.90 5.29 -27.24
N ASN A 261 14.17 5.39 -26.85
CA ASN A 261 14.92 4.36 -26.13
C ASN A 261 15.19 4.72 -24.67
N TYR A 262 14.57 5.77 -24.11
CA TYR A 262 14.74 6.12 -22.70
C TYR A 262 14.13 5.04 -21.80
N MET A 263 14.99 4.18 -21.23
CA MET A 263 14.62 2.93 -20.59
C MET A 263 13.69 3.12 -19.38
N GLU A 264 13.87 4.20 -18.63
CA GLU A 264 13.04 4.49 -17.47
C GLU A 264 11.59 4.82 -17.87
N ALA A 265 11.39 5.63 -18.92
CA ALA A 265 10.05 5.90 -19.45
C ALA A 265 9.42 4.65 -20.09
N LEU A 266 10.18 3.84 -20.84
CA LEU A 266 9.70 2.55 -21.36
C LEU A 266 9.22 1.63 -20.22
N PHE A 267 10.02 1.49 -19.16
CA PHE A 267 9.70 0.64 -18.01
C PHE A 267 8.41 1.09 -17.31
N GLN A 268 8.32 2.38 -16.98
CA GLN A 268 7.21 2.94 -16.24
C GLN A 268 5.93 3.03 -17.09
N ARG A 269 6.06 3.23 -18.41
CA ARG A 269 4.94 3.10 -19.36
C ARG A 269 4.45 1.66 -19.43
N ALA A 270 5.32 0.67 -19.60
CA ALA A 270 4.94 -0.74 -19.60
C ALA A 270 4.20 -1.15 -18.31
N SER A 271 4.69 -0.70 -17.16
CA SER A 271 4.06 -0.90 -15.85
C SER A 271 2.65 -0.31 -15.77
N SER A 272 2.41 0.87 -16.37
CA SER A 272 1.09 1.50 -16.41
C SER A 272 0.17 0.87 -17.47
N LEU A 273 0.72 0.49 -18.63
CA LEU A 273 0.02 -0.23 -19.70
C LEU A 273 -0.53 -1.59 -19.22
N LEU A 274 0.20 -2.29 -18.35
CA LEU A 274 -0.29 -3.50 -17.66
C LEU A 274 -1.57 -3.23 -16.86
N LYS A 275 -1.63 -2.12 -16.11
CA LYS A 275 -2.79 -1.81 -15.24
C LYS A 275 -4.06 -1.50 -16.02
N ILE A 276 -3.92 -0.93 -17.23
CA ILE A 276 -5.05 -0.64 -18.14
C ILE A 276 -5.31 -1.76 -19.17
N GLY A 277 -4.60 -2.90 -19.06
CA GLY A 277 -4.79 -4.06 -19.93
C GLY A 277 -4.31 -3.88 -21.38
N LYS A 278 -3.45 -2.91 -21.68
CA LYS A 278 -2.82 -2.75 -23.02
C LYS A 278 -1.60 -3.65 -23.17
N LEU A 279 -1.80 -4.95 -22.97
CA LEU A 279 -0.74 -5.94 -22.75
C LEU A 279 0.26 -6.07 -23.91
N LYS A 280 -0.20 -5.98 -25.17
CA LYS A 280 0.68 -5.97 -26.35
C LYS A 280 1.64 -4.77 -26.40
N GLN A 281 1.21 -3.60 -25.94
CA GLN A 281 2.08 -2.42 -25.86
C GLN A 281 3.08 -2.58 -24.71
N ALA A 282 2.62 -3.06 -23.54
CA ALA A 282 3.51 -3.35 -22.40
C ALA A 282 4.59 -4.38 -22.75
N GLY A 283 4.22 -5.47 -23.42
CA GLY A 283 5.16 -6.49 -23.90
C GLY A 283 6.17 -5.96 -24.91
N SER A 284 5.76 -5.04 -25.80
CA SER A 284 6.66 -4.35 -26.72
C SER A 284 7.68 -3.46 -25.98
N ASP A 285 7.21 -2.62 -25.04
CA ASP A 285 8.08 -1.72 -24.27
C ASP A 285 9.10 -2.49 -23.43
N TYR A 286 8.66 -3.51 -22.68
CA TYR A 286 9.58 -4.38 -21.92
C TYR A 286 10.58 -5.12 -22.84
N SER A 287 10.12 -5.61 -24.00
CA SER A 287 11.02 -6.28 -24.96
C SER A 287 12.05 -5.32 -25.53
N ARG A 288 11.70 -4.05 -25.75
CA ARG A 288 12.65 -3.02 -26.16
C ARG A 288 13.73 -2.80 -25.09
N ILE A 289 13.35 -2.78 -23.82
CA ILE A 289 14.31 -2.70 -22.70
C ILE A 289 15.24 -3.92 -22.66
N LEU A 290 14.72 -5.14 -22.88
CA LEU A 290 15.57 -6.33 -23.00
C LEU A 290 16.54 -6.25 -24.20
N MET A 291 16.15 -5.64 -25.33
CA MET A 291 17.08 -5.43 -26.46
C MET A 291 18.18 -4.41 -26.14
N LEU A 292 17.96 -3.48 -25.20
CA LEU A 292 18.95 -2.54 -24.68
C LEU A 292 19.88 -3.18 -23.62
N HIS A 293 19.89 -4.53 -23.54
CA HIS A 293 20.49 -5.40 -22.51
C HIS A 293 21.77 -4.92 -21.83
N LYS A 294 22.73 -4.40 -22.61
CA LYS A 294 24.07 -4.02 -22.14
C LYS A 294 24.05 -2.99 -21.00
N ASN A 295 22.97 -2.22 -20.88
CA ASN A 295 22.82 -1.13 -19.91
C ASN A 295 21.76 -1.40 -18.84
N LEU A 296 21.22 -2.62 -18.71
CA LEU A 296 20.17 -2.95 -17.72
C LEU A 296 20.59 -2.66 -16.27
N SER A 297 21.89 -2.71 -15.97
CA SER A 297 22.43 -2.34 -14.65
C SER A 297 22.15 -0.89 -14.24
N LEU A 298 21.85 0.02 -15.19
CA LEU A 298 21.47 1.41 -14.91
C LEU A 298 20.07 1.54 -14.29
N LEU A 299 19.19 0.54 -14.48
CA LEU A 299 17.85 0.48 -13.88
C LEU A 299 17.86 -0.12 -12.46
N GLY A 300 19.00 -0.71 -12.04
CA GLY A 300 19.20 -1.24 -10.69
C GLY A 300 18.04 -2.11 -10.18
N GLY A 301 17.39 -1.64 -9.11
CA GLY A 301 16.31 -2.36 -8.43
C GLY A 301 15.01 -2.53 -9.23
N ASP A 302 14.84 -1.86 -10.37
CA ASP A 302 13.67 -2.01 -11.23
C ASP A 302 13.75 -3.22 -12.18
N LEU A 303 14.93 -3.83 -12.31
CA LEU A 303 15.16 -4.95 -13.22
C LEU A 303 14.26 -6.17 -12.93
N LYS A 304 14.04 -6.47 -11.64
CA LYS A 304 13.08 -7.50 -11.21
C LYS A 304 11.62 -7.20 -11.60
N LEU A 305 11.24 -5.92 -11.61
CA LEU A 305 9.88 -5.49 -11.98
C LEU A 305 9.66 -5.63 -13.50
N ILE A 306 10.70 -5.52 -14.32
CA ILE A 306 10.65 -5.85 -15.75
C ILE A 306 10.34 -7.33 -15.97
N TYR A 307 11.00 -8.24 -15.23
CA TYR A 307 10.76 -9.68 -15.38
C TYR A 307 9.38 -10.11 -14.90
N SER A 308 8.92 -9.60 -13.75
CA SER A 308 7.56 -9.83 -13.25
C SER A 308 6.50 -9.25 -14.22
N GLY A 309 6.77 -8.06 -14.77
CA GLY A 309 5.94 -7.42 -15.78
C GLY A 309 5.80 -8.23 -17.07
N LEU A 310 6.93 -8.67 -17.66
CA LEU A 310 6.94 -9.56 -18.83
C LEU A 310 6.25 -10.89 -18.56
N THR A 311 6.51 -11.49 -17.39
CA THR A 311 5.85 -12.74 -16.96
C THR A 311 4.33 -12.58 -16.90
N THR A 312 3.85 -11.42 -16.47
CA THR A 312 2.42 -11.08 -16.46
C THR A 312 1.85 -10.97 -17.88
N VAL A 313 2.57 -10.34 -18.82
CA VAL A 313 2.15 -10.27 -20.24
C VAL A 313 2.15 -11.65 -20.90
N LEU A 314 3.20 -12.44 -20.67
CA LEU A 314 3.37 -13.79 -21.23
C LEU A 314 2.35 -14.80 -20.71
N ARG A 315 1.84 -14.59 -19.49
CA ARG A 315 0.77 -15.43 -18.90
C ARG A 315 -0.58 -15.22 -19.59
N ASP A 316 -0.91 -13.97 -19.94
CA ASP A 316 -2.15 -13.65 -20.66
C ASP A 316 -2.10 -14.19 -22.09
N ASN A 317 -1.09 -13.78 -22.87
CA ASN A 317 -0.87 -14.30 -24.21
C ASN A 317 0.60 -14.08 -24.63
N GLU A 318 1.27 -15.17 -24.99
CA GLU A 318 2.66 -15.14 -25.46
C GLU A 318 2.87 -14.28 -26.71
N GLU A 319 1.87 -14.12 -27.58
CA GLU A 319 1.91 -13.26 -28.77
C GLU A 319 2.00 -11.76 -28.45
N ASN A 320 1.69 -11.35 -27.20
CA ASN A 320 1.87 -9.97 -26.75
C ASN A 320 3.36 -9.61 -26.54
N VAL A 321 4.28 -10.59 -26.52
CA VAL A 321 5.72 -10.39 -26.34
C VAL A 321 6.49 -10.86 -27.58
N PRO A 322 7.20 -9.97 -28.29
CA PRO A 322 8.10 -10.35 -29.39
C PRO A 322 9.11 -11.45 -29.00
N GLY A 323 8.97 -12.63 -29.61
CA GLY A 323 9.82 -13.81 -29.31
C GLY A 323 9.33 -14.70 -28.16
N GLY A 324 8.17 -14.38 -27.56
CA GLY A 324 7.56 -15.17 -26.49
C GLY A 324 8.46 -15.30 -25.26
N TRP A 325 8.47 -16.48 -24.64
CA TRP A 325 9.30 -16.72 -23.45
C TRP A 325 10.82 -16.72 -23.72
N GLY A 326 11.26 -16.89 -24.98
CA GLY A 326 12.66 -17.11 -25.35
C GLY A 326 13.63 -16.02 -24.85
N PRO A 327 13.43 -14.74 -25.22
CA PRO A 327 14.30 -13.64 -24.80
C PRO A 327 14.37 -13.47 -23.28
N LEU A 328 13.22 -13.58 -22.59
CA LEU A 328 13.16 -13.48 -21.12
C LEU A 328 13.98 -14.60 -20.46
N LEU A 329 13.81 -15.85 -20.91
CA LEU A 329 14.53 -17.00 -20.34
C LEU A 329 16.03 -16.95 -20.56
N GLN A 330 16.50 -16.38 -21.68
CA GLN A 330 17.93 -16.17 -21.89
C GLN A 330 18.50 -15.27 -20.79
N VAL A 331 17.91 -14.09 -20.61
CA VAL A 331 18.34 -13.10 -19.59
C VAL A 331 18.24 -13.67 -18.18
N VAL A 332 17.13 -14.34 -17.85
CA VAL A 332 16.91 -14.98 -16.55
C VAL A 332 17.96 -16.05 -16.25
N ARG A 333 18.37 -16.87 -17.23
CA ARG A 333 19.42 -17.88 -17.05
C ARG A 333 20.81 -17.28 -16.89
N GLU A 334 21.15 -16.28 -17.72
CA GLU A 334 22.43 -15.56 -17.63
C GLU A 334 22.57 -14.89 -16.25
N MET A 335 21.52 -14.23 -15.77
CA MET A 335 21.51 -13.60 -14.45
C MET A 335 21.46 -14.60 -13.30
N TYR A 336 20.69 -15.67 -13.39
CA TYR A 336 20.64 -16.71 -12.36
C TYR A 336 22.04 -17.28 -12.08
N ALA A 337 22.83 -17.52 -13.13
CA ALA A 337 24.23 -17.94 -12.98
C ALA A 337 25.10 -16.85 -12.32
N GLN A 338 24.98 -15.59 -12.77
CA GLN A 338 25.76 -14.46 -12.22
C GLN A 338 25.44 -14.18 -10.74
N VAL A 339 24.16 -14.14 -10.38
CA VAL A 339 23.69 -13.87 -9.00
C VAL A 339 24.10 -14.99 -8.06
N ASN A 340 24.02 -16.26 -8.49
CA ASN A 340 24.51 -17.38 -7.69
C ASN A 340 26.04 -17.40 -7.54
N GLU A 341 26.81 -17.12 -8.59
CA GLU A 341 28.27 -17.01 -8.47
C GLU A 341 28.67 -15.84 -7.55
N GLN A 342 28.00 -14.70 -7.69
CA GLN A 342 28.15 -13.58 -6.77
C GLN A 342 27.85 -14.04 -5.35
N LEU A 343 26.64 -14.49 -5.05
CA LEU A 343 26.22 -14.91 -3.70
C LEU A 343 27.16 -15.96 -3.08
N ALA A 344 27.59 -16.97 -3.84
CA ALA A 344 28.49 -18.02 -3.37
C ALA A 344 29.90 -17.51 -3.03
N SER A 345 30.37 -16.44 -3.69
CA SER A 345 31.68 -15.82 -3.41
C SER A 345 31.76 -15.09 -2.06
N TRP A 346 30.61 -14.83 -1.41
CA TRP A 346 30.57 -14.07 -0.16
C TRP A 346 30.86 -14.96 1.03
N THR A 347 31.80 -14.55 1.86
CA THR A 347 32.08 -15.13 3.18
C THR A 347 31.32 -14.38 4.27
N ASN A 348 31.11 -15.02 5.43
CA ASN A 348 30.35 -14.39 6.52
C ASN A 348 31.11 -13.15 7.03
N SER A 349 30.59 -11.97 6.72
CA SER A 349 31.07 -10.69 7.22
C SER A 349 29.99 -10.00 8.06
N ASN A 350 30.42 -9.27 9.08
CA ASN A 350 29.55 -8.46 9.94
C ASN A 350 29.44 -7.01 9.41
N ASP A 351 29.64 -6.79 8.12
CA ASP A 351 29.54 -5.48 7.47
C ASP A 351 28.08 -5.19 7.05
N PRO A 352 27.45 -4.09 7.53
CA PRO A 352 26.10 -3.71 7.16
C PRO A 352 25.90 -3.38 5.67
N GLN A 353 26.90 -2.79 5.00
CA GLN A 353 26.80 -2.46 3.58
C GLN A 353 26.80 -3.75 2.75
N GLN A 354 27.70 -4.67 3.09
CA GLN A 354 27.70 -6.02 2.57
C GLN A 354 26.38 -6.76 2.82
N THR A 355 25.82 -6.69 4.03
CA THR A 355 24.51 -7.30 4.33
C THR A 355 23.39 -6.74 3.46
N ARG A 356 23.38 -5.44 3.16
CA ARG A 356 22.38 -4.82 2.27
C ARG A 356 22.50 -5.32 0.83
N SER A 357 23.72 -5.43 0.31
CA SER A 357 23.97 -5.98 -1.04
C SER A 357 23.57 -7.46 -1.14
N GLN A 358 23.82 -8.27 -0.10
CA GLN A 358 23.34 -9.66 -0.08
C GLN A 358 21.81 -9.75 -0.10
N ILE A 359 21.11 -8.90 0.65
CA ILE A 359 19.63 -8.85 0.61
C ILE A 359 19.15 -8.49 -0.81
N SER A 360 19.79 -7.54 -1.48
CA SER A 360 19.46 -7.17 -2.87
C SER A 360 19.63 -8.34 -3.86
N LEU A 361 20.70 -9.14 -3.72
CA LEU A 361 20.92 -10.32 -4.56
C LEU A 361 19.92 -11.44 -4.26
N ILE A 362 19.50 -11.61 -3.01
CA ILE A 362 18.45 -12.56 -2.62
C ILE A 362 17.09 -12.11 -3.15
N GLU A 363 16.77 -10.81 -3.09
CA GLU A 363 15.58 -10.24 -3.73
C GLU A 363 15.56 -10.52 -5.24
N GLU A 364 16.69 -10.33 -5.93
CA GLU A 364 16.81 -10.58 -7.35
C GLU A 364 16.62 -12.06 -7.69
N LEU A 365 17.33 -12.95 -6.98
CA LEU A 365 17.25 -14.40 -7.17
C LEU A 365 15.83 -14.95 -6.92
N LYS A 366 15.15 -14.46 -5.88
CA LYS A 366 13.74 -14.76 -5.56
C LYS A 366 12.82 -14.49 -6.76
N GLU A 367 13.01 -13.35 -7.43
CA GLU A 367 12.19 -12.94 -8.58
C GLU A 367 12.52 -13.79 -9.82
N LEU A 368 13.78 -14.15 -10.03
CA LEU A 368 14.16 -15.12 -11.08
C LEU A 368 13.51 -16.49 -10.85
N HIS A 369 13.46 -16.98 -9.61
CA HIS A 369 12.73 -18.21 -9.27
C HIS A 369 11.22 -18.07 -9.55
N PHE A 370 10.60 -16.94 -9.21
CA PHE A 370 9.19 -16.69 -9.53
C PHE A 370 8.90 -16.67 -11.04
N VAL A 371 9.78 -16.10 -11.86
CA VAL A 371 9.67 -16.14 -13.34
C VAL A 371 9.78 -17.57 -13.85
N MET A 372 10.74 -18.35 -13.32
CA MET A 372 10.92 -19.76 -13.69
C MET A 372 9.74 -20.64 -13.27
N PHE A 373 9.10 -20.37 -12.10
CA PHE A 373 7.83 -21.00 -11.73
C PHE A 373 6.78 -20.77 -12.82
N SER A 374 6.53 -19.51 -13.19
CA SER A 374 5.50 -19.19 -14.18
C SER A 374 5.79 -19.79 -15.55
N TYR A 375 7.06 -19.85 -15.97
CA TYR A 375 7.43 -20.55 -17.20
C TYR A 375 7.10 -22.05 -17.15
N TYR A 376 7.49 -22.77 -16.09
CA TYR A 376 7.22 -24.20 -16.00
C TYR A 376 5.72 -24.51 -15.82
N ASP A 377 5.01 -23.73 -15.01
CA ASP A 377 3.56 -23.86 -14.76
C ASP A 377 2.72 -23.56 -16.01
N LEU A 378 3.09 -22.55 -16.80
CA LEU A 378 2.29 -22.09 -17.93
C LEU A 378 2.71 -22.70 -19.25
N LYS A 379 4.01 -22.63 -19.58
CA LYS A 379 4.52 -22.98 -20.92
C LYS A 379 4.87 -24.45 -21.08
N THR A 380 5.41 -25.10 -20.05
CA THR A 380 5.80 -26.53 -20.12
C THR A 380 4.81 -27.47 -19.45
N LYS A 381 3.93 -26.94 -18.58
CA LYS A 381 3.03 -27.71 -17.70
C LYS A 381 3.76 -28.70 -16.77
N ASN A 382 5.02 -28.42 -16.44
CA ASN A 382 5.81 -29.24 -15.51
C ASN A 382 5.60 -28.75 -14.07
N THR A 383 4.60 -29.31 -13.39
CA THR A 383 4.23 -28.95 -12.01
C THR A 383 5.32 -29.29 -10.99
N GLU A 384 6.18 -30.28 -11.24
CA GLU A 384 7.28 -30.63 -10.33
C GLU A 384 8.37 -29.55 -10.34
N GLU A 385 8.84 -29.16 -11.52
CA GLU A 385 9.84 -28.09 -11.67
C GLU A 385 9.29 -26.72 -11.27
N ALA A 386 8.02 -26.44 -11.61
CA ALA A 386 7.34 -25.25 -11.12
C ALA A 386 7.36 -25.22 -9.59
N TRP A 387 6.89 -26.28 -8.91
CA TRP A 387 6.84 -26.32 -7.45
C TRP A 387 8.22 -26.14 -6.79
N LYS A 388 9.29 -26.71 -7.36
CA LYS A 388 10.68 -26.48 -6.89
C LYS A 388 11.02 -24.98 -6.90
N HIS A 389 10.73 -24.29 -8.00
CA HIS A 389 10.99 -22.86 -8.13
C HIS A 389 10.12 -22.00 -7.20
N LEU A 390 8.82 -22.30 -7.05
CA LEU A 390 7.93 -21.57 -6.13
C LEU A 390 8.35 -21.74 -4.66
N LYS A 391 8.70 -22.97 -4.26
CA LYS A 391 9.16 -23.26 -2.90
C LYS A 391 10.42 -22.46 -2.55
N GLU A 392 11.38 -22.40 -3.47
CA GLU A 392 12.64 -21.70 -3.23
C GLU A 392 12.47 -20.16 -3.28
N ALA A 393 11.61 -19.63 -4.17
CA ALA A 393 11.21 -18.22 -4.12
C ALA A 393 10.60 -17.84 -2.76
N ASN A 394 9.66 -18.64 -2.24
CA ASN A 394 9.04 -18.37 -0.95
C ASN A 394 10.01 -18.51 0.23
N ARG A 395 10.98 -19.43 0.17
CA ARG A 395 12.06 -19.50 1.15
C ARG A 395 12.97 -18.27 1.11
N MET A 396 13.37 -17.82 -0.08
CA MET A 396 14.17 -16.60 -0.24
C MET A 396 13.43 -15.39 0.35
N LYS A 397 12.13 -15.25 0.03
CA LYS A 397 11.22 -14.25 0.63
C LYS A 397 11.23 -14.30 2.17
N GLN A 398 11.03 -15.48 2.78
CA GLN A 398 11.11 -15.64 4.24
C GLN A 398 12.46 -15.20 4.83
N SER A 399 13.58 -15.45 4.14
CA SER A 399 14.92 -15.12 4.65
C SER A 399 15.22 -13.62 4.75
N ILE A 400 14.51 -12.79 3.96
CA ILE A 400 14.70 -11.33 3.91
C ILE A 400 13.56 -10.55 4.59
N SER A 401 12.30 -10.99 4.47
CA SER A 401 11.11 -10.31 4.99
C SER A 401 11.09 -10.20 6.51
N GLN A 402 10.19 -9.39 7.06
CA GLN A 402 9.96 -9.39 8.51
C GLN A 402 9.27 -10.71 8.91
N PRO A 403 9.65 -11.35 10.03
CA PRO A 403 8.91 -12.49 10.53
C PRO A 403 7.48 -12.11 10.89
N TYR A 404 6.54 -12.98 10.54
CA TYR A 404 5.13 -12.80 10.84
C TYR A 404 4.86 -12.90 12.36
N ASP A 405 4.42 -11.80 12.97
CA ASP A 405 4.08 -11.75 14.40
C ASP A 405 2.63 -12.22 14.65
N ARG A 406 2.49 -13.51 14.98
CA ARG A 406 1.20 -14.13 15.34
C ARG A 406 0.54 -13.42 16.52
N ALA A 407 1.29 -13.14 17.58
CA ALA A 407 0.75 -12.60 18.83
C ALA A 407 0.21 -11.18 18.64
N PHE A 408 0.91 -10.34 17.87
CA PHE A 408 0.44 -9.01 17.49
C PHE A 408 -0.86 -9.06 16.67
N MET A 409 -0.94 -9.96 15.68
CA MET A 409 -2.13 -10.08 14.81
C MET A 409 -3.34 -10.63 15.56
N GLU A 410 -3.14 -11.64 16.41
CA GLU A 410 -4.18 -12.10 17.34
C GLU A 410 -4.67 -10.98 18.26
N GLN A 411 -3.74 -10.23 18.87
CA GLN A 411 -4.10 -9.17 19.81
C GLN A 411 -4.86 -8.03 19.14
N ARG A 412 -4.45 -7.66 17.91
CA ARG A 412 -5.18 -6.72 17.07
C ARG A 412 -6.61 -7.21 16.78
N SER A 413 -6.76 -8.48 16.40
CA SER A 413 -8.07 -9.09 16.14
C SER A 413 -8.95 -9.14 17.41
N ARG A 414 -8.39 -9.51 18.57
CA ARG A 414 -9.10 -9.47 19.86
C ARG A 414 -9.56 -8.06 20.21
N ASN A 415 -8.65 -7.08 20.20
CA ASN A 415 -8.96 -5.68 20.55
C ASN A 415 -10.14 -5.11 19.73
N ILE A 416 -10.22 -5.40 18.42
CA ILE A 416 -11.33 -4.95 17.58
C ILE A 416 -12.65 -5.61 18.02
N ARG A 417 -12.64 -6.94 18.22
CA ARG A 417 -13.82 -7.72 18.61
C ARG A 417 -14.33 -7.39 20.02
N ASP A 418 -13.43 -7.00 20.92
CA ASP A 418 -13.76 -6.59 22.30
C ASP A 418 -14.36 -5.18 22.36
N ILE A 419 -14.04 -4.29 21.41
CA ILE A 419 -14.63 -2.95 21.29
C ILE A 419 -16.03 -3.04 20.67
N PHE A 420 -16.15 -3.66 19.50
CA PHE A 420 -17.37 -3.62 18.69
C PHE A 420 -18.38 -4.73 19.03
N VAL A 421 -18.87 -4.72 20.27
CA VAL A 421 -19.89 -5.66 20.76
C VAL A 421 -21.31 -5.25 20.35
N PRO A 422 -22.34 -6.15 20.39
CA PRO A 422 -23.72 -5.80 19.98
C PRO A 422 -24.35 -4.61 20.72
N THR A 423 -23.86 -4.30 21.93
CA THR A 423 -24.30 -3.17 22.77
C THR A 423 -23.51 -1.88 22.55
N PHE A 424 -22.51 -1.87 21.68
CA PHE A 424 -21.62 -0.71 21.47
C PHE A 424 -22.32 0.43 20.72
N TRP A 425 -23.20 0.10 19.76
CA TRP A 425 -23.69 1.00 18.72
C TRP A 425 -24.42 2.26 19.23
N PRO A 426 -23.81 3.47 19.15
CA PRO A 426 -24.45 4.70 19.58
C PRO A 426 -25.58 5.12 18.63
N LYS A 427 -26.65 5.70 19.17
CA LYS A 427 -27.83 6.08 18.35
C LYS A 427 -27.70 7.49 17.75
N GLY A 428 -28.02 7.59 16.46
CA GLY A 428 -28.01 8.86 15.73
C GLY A 428 -26.63 9.49 15.64
N ILE A 429 -25.58 8.69 15.47
CA ILE A 429 -24.27 9.15 14.99
C ILE A 429 -24.10 8.68 13.55
N GLY A 430 -23.23 9.35 12.80
CA GLY A 430 -22.95 9.00 11.42
C GLY A 430 -23.83 9.75 10.44
N SER A 431 -23.33 9.80 9.21
CA SER A 431 -24.01 10.43 8.10
C SER A 431 -25.00 9.47 7.44
N GLU A 432 -26.18 9.99 7.11
CA GLU A 432 -27.22 9.28 6.38
C GLU A 432 -26.89 9.12 4.87
N LEU A 433 -25.73 9.62 4.43
CA LEU A 433 -25.22 9.51 3.06
C LEU A 433 -25.02 8.04 2.65
N GLN A 434 -25.61 7.71 1.50
CA GLN A 434 -25.47 6.41 0.82
C GLN A 434 -24.37 6.40 -0.25
N THR A 435 -23.65 7.51 -0.43
CA THR A 435 -22.65 7.67 -1.49
C THR A 435 -21.55 6.61 -1.44
N PRO A 436 -20.95 6.25 -0.27
CA PRO A 436 -19.90 5.24 -0.24
C PRO A 436 -20.42 3.81 -0.46
N ILE A 437 -19.71 3.06 -1.30
CA ILE A 437 -19.78 1.60 -1.41
C ILE A 437 -18.39 1.06 -1.03
N PHE A 438 -18.31 0.18 -0.04
CA PHE A 438 -17.04 -0.40 0.41
C PHE A 438 -16.92 -1.86 -0.05
N ILE A 439 -15.81 -2.19 -0.74
CA ILE A 439 -15.49 -3.59 -1.09
C ILE A 439 -14.40 -4.11 -0.13
N ILE A 440 -14.74 -5.17 0.61
CA ILE A 440 -13.90 -5.84 1.62
C ILE A 440 -13.75 -7.34 1.33
N GLY A 441 -12.74 -8.00 1.91
CA GLY A 441 -12.49 -9.43 1.74
C GLY A 441 -11.08 -9.86 2.19
N PHE A 442 -10.67 -11.08 1.90
CA PHE A 442 -9.29 -11.55 2.15
C PHE A 442 -8.41 -11.40 0.91
N ASP A 443 -7.13 -11.09 1.14
CA ASP A 443 -6.06 -10.84 0.16
C ASP A 443 -6.07 -11.76 -1.06
N SER A 444 -6.77 -11.36 -2.13
CA SER A 444 -6.86 -12.12 -3.39
C SER A 444 -7.49 -11.32 -4.55
N TYR A 445 -7.33 -11.83 -5.77
CA TYR A 445 -7.90 -11.26 -6.99
C TYR A 445 -9.40 -11.53 -7.11
N GLY A 446 -10.17 -10.47 -7.41
CA GLY A 446 -11.60 -10.52 -7.69
C GLY A 446 -12.34 -9.21 -7.38
N SER A 447 -11.82 -8.41 -6.45
CA SER A 447 -12.40 -7.09 -6.13
C SER A 447 -12.40 -6.14 -7.32
N THR A 448 -11.34 -6.14 -8.13
CA THR A 448 -11.26 -5.36 -9.38
C THR A 448 -12.30 -5.80 -10.42
N LEU A 449 -12.76 -7.06 -10.39
CA LEU A 449 -13.87 -7.51 -11.24
C LEU A 449 -15.20 -6.93 -10.72
N LEU A 450 -15.46 -7.05 -9.42
CA LEU A 450 -16.65 -6.47 -8.79
C LEU A 450 -16.72 -4.94 -8.97
N GLU A 451 -15.60 -4.23 -8.82
CA GLU A 451 -15.51 -2.79 -9.06
C GLU A 451 -15.74 -2.44 -10.54
N LYS A 452 -15.16 -3.20 -11.48
CA LYS A 452 -15.45 -3.01 -12.92
C LYS A 452 -16.93 -3.21 -13.25
N ILE A 453 -17.57 -4.22 -12.66
CA ILE A 453 -18.99 -4.51 -12.83
C ILE A 453 -19.85 -3.33 -12.33
N LEU A 454 -19.51 -2.75 -11.16
CA LEU A 454 -20.20 -1.58 -10.63
C LEU A 454 -19.96 -0.32 -11.49
N ASN A 455 -18.73 -0.11 -11.96
CA ASN A 455 -18.34 1.05 -12.78
C ASN A 455 -18.97 1.07 -14.19
N ASN A 456 -19.64 0.00 -14.62
CA ASN A 456 -20.42 0.02 -15.86
C ASN A 456 -21.71 0.86 -15.72
N HIS A 457 -22.19 1.11 -14.50
CA HIS A 457 -23.38 1.93 -14.25
C HIS A 457 -23.02 3.44 -14.25
N PRO A 458 -23.70 4.32 -15.02
CA PRO A 458 -23.29 5.72 -15.19
C PRO A 458 -23.24 6.53 -13.88
N SER A 459 -24.12 6.23 -12.93
CA SER A 459 -24.15 6.91 -11.61
C SER A 459 -23.25 6.27 -10.53
N ILE A 460 -22.43 5.26 -10.87
CA ILE A 460 -21.48 4.62 -9.94
C ILE A 460 -20.05 4.76 -10.48
N SER A 461 -19.10 5.16 -9.64
CA SER A 461 -17.69 5.22 -10.07
C SER A 461 -16.72 4.80 -8.96
N GLY A 462 -15.72 4.01 -9.32
CA GLY A 462 -14.62 3.64 -8.42
C GLY A 462 -13.61 4.76 -8.27
N ILE A 463 -13.13 4.98 -7.04
CA ILE A 463 -12.03 5.92 -6.75
C ILE A 463 -10.63 5.32 -7.03
N GLY A 464 -10.60 4.16 -7.68
CA GLY A 464 -9.44 3.42 -8.18
C GLY A 464 -9.09 2.20 -7.33
N SER A 465 -9.43 0.99 -7.81
CA SER A 465 -9.13 -0.33 -7.23
C SER A 465 -7.80 -0.45 -6.49
N GLY A 466 -7.83 -0.46 -5.16
CA GLY A 466 -6.66 -0.55 -4.27
C GLY A 466 -6.25 0.79 -3.64
N TYR A 467 -6.91 1.88 -3.99
CA TYR A 467 -6.85 3.16 -3.29
C TYR A 467 -8.12 3.34 -2.42
N SER A 468 -7.92 3.67 -1.14
CA SER A 468 -9.01 3.84 -0.17
C SER A 468 -8.88 5.19 0.53
N VAL A 469 -9.85 6.07 0.32
CA VAL A 469 -9.89 7.38 1.00
C VAL A 469 -10.16 7.19 2.48
N PHE A 470 -11.05 6.27 2.82
CA PHE A 470 -11.36 5.90 4.20
C PHE A 470 -10.17 5.17 4.86
N GLY A 471 -9.60 4.16 4.19
CA GLY A 471 -8.51 3.33 4.71
C GLY A 471 -7.23 4.14 4.98
N ASN A 472 -6.90 5.10 4.13
CA ASN A 472 -5.78 6.01 4.34
C ASN A 472 -5.97 6.94 5.56
N GLN A 473 -7.22 7.18 5.99
CA GLN A 473 -7.57 8.07 7.10
C GLN A 473 -7.91 7.34 8.41
N ILE A 474 -7.94 6.01 8.42
CA ILE A 474 -8.47 5.22 9.56
C ILE A 474 -7.82 5.53 10.92
N ASN A 475 -6.51 5.86 10.94
CA ASN A 475 -5.84 6.26 12.17
C ASN A 475 -6.32 7.63 12.65
N ALA A 476 -6.44 8.63 11.76
CA ALA A 476 -6.93 9.95 12.12
C ALA A 476 -8.41 9.91 12.55
N ILE A 477 -9.25 9.14 11.84
CA ILE A 477 -10.66 8.89 12.20
C ILE A 477 -10.74 8.28 13.61
N ARG A 478 -9.97 7.24 13.90
CA ARG A 478 -9.92 6.61 15.23
C ARG A 478 -9.49 7.62 16.29
N ASP A 479 -8.38 8.33 16.06
CA ASP A 479 -7.76 9.18 17.07
C ASP A 479 -8.65 10.39 17.40
N ALA A 480 -9.30 11.00 16.39
CA ALA A 480 -10.28 12.07 16.58
C ALA A 480 -11.55 11.61 17.33
N ILE A 481 -12.07 10.41 17.06
CA ILE A 481 -13.20 9.83 17.81
C ILE A 481 -12.82 9.58 19.27
N VAL A 482 -11.60 9.07 19.52
CA VAL A 482 -11.09 8.83 20.89
C VAL A 482 -10.91 10.15 21.64
N GLU A 483 -10.30 11.16 21.01
CA GLU A 483 -10.13 12.51 21.58
C GLU A 483 -11.48 13.15 21.93
N ALA A 484 -12.45 13.11 21.01
CA ALA A 484 -13.81 13.61 21.24
C ALA A 484 -14.53 12.86 22.37
N SER A 485 -14.29 11.55 22.54
CA SER A 485 -14.90 10.73 23.60
C SER A 485 -14.29 10.94 24.99
N THR A 486 -13.05 11.41 25.05
CA THR A 486 -12.28 11.58 26.31
C THR A 486 -12.20 13.04 26.78
N THR A 487 -12.51 13.99 25.90
CA THR A 487 -12.51 15.43 26.21
C THR A 487 -13.80 15.85 26.92
N VAL A 488 -13.67 16.62 28.01
CA VAL A 488 -14.82 17.21 28.72
C VAL A 488 -15.54 18.20 27.81
N GLY A 489 -16.79 17.92 27.47
CA GLY A 489 -17.57 18.70 26.51
C GLY A 489 -17.34 18.33 25.03
N GLY A 490 -16.56 17.27 24.76
CA GLY A 490 -16.37 16.76 23.41
C GLY A 490 -17.65 16.20 22.79
N ASN A 491 -17.89 16.50 21.51
CA ASN A 491 -19.09 16.11 20.79
C ASN A 491 -18.78 15.02 19.74
N VAL A 492 -18.81 13.76 20.17
CA VAL A 492 -18.55 12.60 19.30
C VAL A 492 -19.50 12.55 18.09
N ARG A 493 -20.74 13.02 18.20
CA ARG A 493 -21.70 13.04 17.08
C ARG A 493 -21.27 14.00 15.98
N GLU A 494 -20.87 15.20 16.35
CA GLU A 494 -20.40 16.24 15.42
C GLU A 494 -19.11 15.78 14.73
N VAL A 495 -18.12 15.34 15.50
CA VAL A 495 -16.85 14.80 14.97
C VAL A 495 -17.07 13.61 14.03
N VAL A 496 -17.95 12.66 14.35
CA VAL A 496 -18.26 11.53 13.44
C VAL A 496 -18.95 11.99 12.15
N ASN A 497 -19.82 13.01 12.22
CA ASN A 497 -20.49 13.55 11.04
C ASN A 497 -19.53 14.33 10.13
N ASP A 498 -18.64 15.13 10.72
CA ASP A 498 -17.61 15.88 10.00
C ASP A 498 -16.63 14.92 9.30
N LEU A 499 -16.13 13.90 10.01
CA LEU A 499 -15.28 12.85 9.44
C LEU A 499 -15.97 12.07 8.31
N ALA A 500 -17.29 11.84 8.40
CA ALA A 500 -18.04 11.22 7.32
C ALA A 500 -18.16 12.15 6.09
N GLN A 501 -18.33 13.46 6.31
CA GLN A 501 -18.34 14.45 5.23
C GLN A 501 -16.96 14.61 4.59
N ASP A 502 -15.88 14.61 5.38
CA ASP A 502 -14.48 14.65 4.90
C ASP A 502 -14.14 13.43 4.04
N VAL A 503 -14.57 12.22 4.44
CA VAL A 503 -14.38 11.01 3.64
C VAL A 503 -15.12 11.13 2.30
N VAL A 504 -16.39 11.53 2.28
CA VAL A 504 -17.14 11.69 1.01
C VAL A 504 -16.53 12.80 0.13
N THR A 505 -16.10 13.91 0.72
CA THR A 505 -15.44 15.01 0.00
C THR A 505 -14.12 14.53 -0.62
N GLY A 506 -13.30 13.81 0.16
CA GLY A 506 -12.07 13.20 -0.35
C GLY A 506 -12.31 12.14 -1.44
N MET A 507 -13.43 11.42 -1.40
CA MET A 507 -13.84 10.49 -2.47
C MET A 507 -14.28 11.25 -3.74
N MET A 508 -14.98 12.38 -3.60
CA MET A 508 -15.39 13.24 -4.72
C MET A 508 -14.19 13.96 -5.37
N ASP A 509 -13.29 14.55 -4.59
CA ASP A 509 -12.03 15.16 -5.08
C ASP A 509 -11.20 14.11 -5.85
N ARG A 510 -11.18 12.89 -5.32
CA ARG A 510 -10.48 11.75 -5.91
C ARG A 510 -11.11 11.28 -7.22
N TRP A 511 -12.44 11.21 -7.29
CA TRP A 511 -13.17 10.93 -8.53
C TRP A 511 -12.90 12.03 -9.57
N ALA A 512 -13.03 13.30 -9.19
CA ALA A 512 -12.82 14.44 -10.07
C ALA A 512 -11.41 14.42 -10.66
N PHE A 513 -10.38 14.16 -9.85
CA PHE A 513 -9.00 13.99 -10.33
C PHE A 513 -8.85 12.94 -11.43
N LEU A 514 -9.49 11.77 -11.29
CA LEU A 514 -9.39 10.68 -12.27
C LEU A 514 -10.13 10.99 -13.58
N HIS A 515 -11.10 11.89 -13.58
CA HIS A 515 -11.96 12.18 -14.74
C HIS A 515 -11.69 13.55 -15.40
N ASN A 516 -10.95 14.45 -14.73
CA ASN A 516 -10.58 15.80 -15.20
C ASN A 516 -9.67 15.82 -16.45
N THR A 517 -9.27 14.66 -16.96
CA THR A 517 -8.47 14.48 -18.19
C THR A 517 -9.33 14.12 -19.40
N THR A 518 -10.63 13.87 -19.22
CA THR A 518 -11.56 13.65 -20.34
C THR A 518 -12.31 14.93 -20.67
N GLU A 519 -12.31 15.35 -21.94
CA GLU A 519 -13.03 16.55 -22.44
C GLU A 519 -14.56 16.46 -22.28
N LYS A 520 -15.08 15.35 -21.76
CA LYS A 520 -16.49 15.15 -21.45
C LYS A 520 -16.73 15.48 -19.99
N CYS A 521 -17.36 16.62 -19.72
CA CYS A 521 -17.97 16.89 -18.42
C CYS A 521 -19.00 15.79 -18.10
N GLN A 522 -18.60 14.80 -17.32
CA GLN A 522 -19.51 13.83 -16.72
C GLN A 522 -20.15 14.45 -15.47
N GLU A 523 -21.42 14.19 -15.25
CA GLU A 523 -22.05 14.54 -13.98
C GLU A 523 -21.42 13.73 -12.84
N PRO A 524 -21.30 14.28 -11.62
CA PRO A 524 -20.72 13.57 -10.49
C PRO A 524 -21.57 12.35 -10.12
N PRO A 525 -20.95 11.19 -9.84
CA PRO A 525 -21.65 9.94 -9.57
C PRO A 525 -22.39 9.99 -8.22
N LEU A 526 -23.55 9.33 -8.16
CA LEU A 526 -24.37 9.22 -6.96
C LEU A 526 -23.82 8.19 -5.95
N ARG A 527 -22.93 7.31 -6.41
CA ARG A 527 -22.24 6.28 -5.62
C ARG A 527 -20.76 6.24 -5.96
N LEU A 528 -19.91 6.12 -4.95
CA LEU A 528 -18.46 6.05 -5.10
C LEU A 528 -17.92 4.77 -4.42
N VAL A 529 -17.18 3.95 -5.18
CA VAL A 529 -16.66 2.66 -4.70
C VAL A 529 -15.25 2.80 -4.14
N ASP A 530 -15.09 2.53 -2.84
CA ASP A 530 -13.82 2.46 -2.11
C ASP A 530 -13.43 0.98 -1.91
N THR A 531 -12.35 0.56 -2.57
CA THR A 531 -11.92 -0.84 -2.60
C THR A 531 -10.60 -1.02 -1.87
N LEU A 532 -10.67 -1.55 -0.65
CA LEU A 532 -9.51 -2.05 0.10
C LEU A 532 -9.94 -3.23 0.96
N LEU A 533 -9.52 -4.43 0.54
CA LEU A 533 -9.94 -5.71 1.13
C LEU A 533 -9.78 -5.72 2.66
N ALA A 534 -8.62 -5.29 3.16
CA ALA A 534 -8.27 -5.21 4.58
C ALA A 534 -9.18 -4.32 5.44
N ASN A 535 -10.06 -3.49 4.85
CA ASN A 535 -11.10 -2.73 5.58
C ASN A 535 -12.13 -3.65 6.28
N TYR A 536 -12.08 -4.98 6.09
CA TYR A 536 -12.77 -5.92 6.98
C TYR A 536 -12.40 -5.72 8.46
N ASN A 537 -11.21 -5.19 8.78
CA ASN A 537 -10.83 -4.82 10.15
C ASN A 537 -11.51 -3.54 10.68
N SER A 538 -12.14 -2.77 9.79
CA SER A 538 -12.61 -1.39 10.04
C SER A 538 -14.13 -1.25 9.89
N VAL A 539 -14.88 -2.34 9.70
CA VAL A 539 -16.35 -2.34 9.50
C VAL A 539 -17.08 -1.58 10.61
N GLY A 540 -16.65 -1.70 11.87
CA GLY A 540 -17.22 -0.94 12.98
C GLY A 540 -17.15 0.58 12.77
N PHE A 541 -16.01 1.11 12.31
CA PHE A 541 -15.87 2.52 11.96
C PHE A 541 -16.66 2.91 10.70
N ILE A 542 -16.69 2.04 9.67
CA ILE A 542 -17.51 2.25 8.47
C ILE A 542 -18.98 2.40 8.85
N HIS A 543 -19.49 1.53 9.74
CA HIS A 543 -20.88 1.60 10.19
C HIS A 543 -21.16 2.82 11.07
N MET A 544 -20.20 3.26 11.90
CA MET A 544 -20.34 4.49 12.69
C MET A 544 -20.38 5.76 11.83
N LEU A 545 -19.52 5.87 10.80
CA LEU A 545 -19.51 7.04 9.91
C LEU A 545 -20.67 7.00 8.90
N PHE A 546 -21.01 5.81 8.39
CA PHE A 546 -22.01 5.60 7.36
C PHE A 546 -22.93 4.42 7.71
N PRO A 547 -23.95 4.63 8.57
CA PRO A 547 -24.95 3.61 8.89
C PRO A 547 -25.66 3.05 7.65
N LYS A 548 -25.80 3.84 6.56
CA LYS A 548 -26.51 3.48 5.31
C LYS A 548 -25.64 3.18 4.08
N ALA A 549 -24.31 3.31 4.15
CA ALA A 549 -23.43 2.95 3.02
C ALA A 549 -23.53 1.45 2.67
N LEU A 550 -23.21 1.07 1.44
CA LEU A 550 -23.18 -0.35 1.07
C LEU A 550 -21.84 -0.98 1.49
N ILE A 551 -21.86 -2.18 2.10
CA ILE A 551 -20.65 -2.94 2.44
C ILE A 551 -20.75 -4.29 1.72
N LEU A 552 -19.89 -4.49 0.74
CA LEU A 552 -19.79 -5.68 -0.10
C LEU A 552 -18.58 -6.52 0.33
N HIS A 553 -18.84 -7.73 0.81
CA HIS A 553 -17.82 -8.67 1.21
C HIS A 553 -17.66 -9.73 0.12
N LEU A 554 -16.58 -9.61 -0.67
CA LEU A 554 -16.23 -10.61 -1.66
C LEU A 554 -15.56 -11.81 -0.98
N VAL A 555 -16.07 -13.01 -1.27
CA VAL A 555 -15.54 -14.27 -0.75
C VAL A 555 -15.44 -15.28 -1.88
N ARG A 556 -14.50 -16.21 -1.74
CA ARG A 556 -14.09 -17.17 -2.77
C ARG A 556 -13.60 -18.45 -2.08
N ASN A 557 -13.51 -19.55 -2.83
CA ASN A 557 -12.89 -20.80 -2.38
C ASN A 557 -11.59 -20.55 -1.59
N PRO A 558 -11.46 -21.08 -0.35
CA PRO A 558 -10.29 -20.86 0.50
C PRO A 558 -8.96 -21.26 -0.17
N MET A 559 -8.94 -22.33 -0.95
CA MET A 559 -7.70 -22.80 -1.59
C MET A 559 -7.31 -21.97 -2.81
N ASP A 560 -8.27 -21.47 -3.61
CA ASP A 560 -7.98 -20.47 -4.65
C ASP A 560 -7.29 -19.24 -4.05
N VAL A 561 -7.87 -18.75 -2.95
CA VAL A 561 -7.39 -17.56 -2.23
C VAL A 561 -5.99 -17.80 -1.66
N LEU A 562 -5.82 -18.83 -0.83
CA LEU A 562 -4.56 -19.09 -0.13
C LEU A 562 -3.43 -19.50 -1.09
N PHE A 563 -3.72 -20.32 -2.11
CA PHE A 563 -2.73 -20.61 -3.14
C PHE A 563 -2.35 -19.36 -3.92
N SER A 564 -3.32 -18.50 -4.28
CA SER A 564 -3.03 -17.20 -4.90
C SER A 564 -2.11 -16.36 -4.01
N SER A 565 -2.41 -16.20 -2.71
CA SER A 565 -1.57 -15.41 -1.78
C SER A 565 -0.16 -16.01 -1.62
N HIS A 566 -0.02 -17.33 -1.60
CA HIS A 566 1.27 -18.02 -1.49
C HIS A 566 2.11 -17.96 -2.78
N HIS A 567 1.46 -17.99 -3.94
CA HIS A 567 2.11 -17.83 -5.25
C HIS A 567 2.44 -16.36 -5.57
N GLN A 568 1.76 -15.39 -4.94
CA GLN A 568 1.82 -13.99 -5.37
C GLN A 568 3.24 -13.40 -5.30
N GLN A 569 3.79 -13.11 -6.48
CA GLN A 569 4.91 -12.19 -6.67
C GLN A 569 4.52 -10.84 -6.05
N ASP A 570 5.40 -10.26 -5.25
CA ASP A 570 5.02 -9.29 -4.22
C ASP A 570 4.24 -8.07 -4.74
N TYR A 571 3.20 -7.66 -3.99
CA TYR A 571 2.56 -6.35 -4.11
C TYR A 571 3.10 -5.38 -3.05
N PRO A 572 4.17 -4.61 -3.32
CA PRO A 572 4.56 -3.49 -2.48
C PRO A 572 3.89 -2.19 -2.95
N ARG A 573 2.84 -1.75 -2.24
CA ARG A 573 2.37 -0.34 -2.05
C ARG A 573 0.94 -0.38 -1.47
N GLY A 574 0.80 -0.21 -0.16
CA GLY A 574 -0.52 -0.27 0.50
C GLY A 574 -0.54 -0.41 2.04
N GLY A 575 0.62 -0.58 2.70
CA GLY A 575 0.72 -0.46 4.17
C GLY A 575 0.41 -1.72 4.99
N SER A 576 0.06 -2.84 4.36
CA SER A 576 0.11 -4.17 5.01
C SER A 576 1.31 -4.95 4.47
N SER A 577 2.16 -5.47 5.35
CA SER A 577 3.24 -6.36 4.94
C SER A 577 2.70 -7.76 4.71
N LEU A 578 2.98 -8.33 3.52
CA LEU A 578 2.56 -9.68 3.13
C LEU A 578 3.42 -10.77 3.79
N ASP A 579 3.99 -10.50 4.97
CA ASP A 579 4.92 -11.37 5.70
C ASP A 579 4.31 -12.76 5.98
N HIS A 580 2.99 -12.81 6.13
CA HIS A 580 2.23 -14.03 6.38
C HIS A 580 2.12 -14.98 5.17
N THR A 581 2.41 -14.51 3.95
CA THR A 581 2.22 -15.30 2.71
C THR A 581 3.33 -16.33 2.45
N GLY A 582 4.50 -16.14 3.08
CA GLY A 582 5.70 -16.94 2.79
C GLY A 582 5.60 -18.39 3.23
N ASP A 583 4.83 -18.71 4.27
CA ASP A 583 4.68 -20.08 4.82
C ASP A 583 3.22 -20.44 5.13
N PHE A 584 2.92 -21.74 5.12
CA PHE A 584 1.55 -22.25 5.27
C PHE A 584 0.95 -22.04 6.67
N GLU A 585 1.76 -22.02 7.74
CA GLU A 585 1.23 -21.83 9.09
C GLU A 585 0.81 -20.36 9.29
N SER A 586 1.65 -19.42 8.90
CA SER A 586 1.36 -17.98 8.99
C SER A 586 0.18 -17.59 8.10
N LEU A 587 0.11 -18.17 6.90
CA LEU A 587 -0.97 -17.93 5.94
C LEU A 587 -2.31 -18.48 6.43
N SER A 588 -2.35 -19.75 6.88
CA SER A 588 -3.56 -20.34 7.46
C SER A 588 -4.00 -19.67 8.76
N HIS A 589 -3.06 -19.17 9.57
CA HIS A 589 -3.36 -18.39 10.77
C HIS A 589 -4.02 -17.04 10.45
N MET A 590 -3.48 -16.28 9.47
CA MET A 590 -4.12 -15.04 9.01
C MET A 590 -5.52 -15.28 8.45
N TYR A 591 -5.70 -16.35 7.66
CA TYR A 591 -7.01 -16.71 7.12
C TYR A 591 -8.04 -16.97 8.23
N LYS A 592 -7.63 -17.73 9.27
CA LYS A 592 -8.46 -17.97 10.45
C LYS A 592 -8.86 -16.68 11.15
N LEU A 593 -7.92 -15.76 11.40
CA LEU A 593 -8.21 -14.47 12.02
C LEU A 593 -9.18 -13.60 11.19
N TYR A 594 -9.12 -13.68 9.87
CA TYR A 594 -10.07 -13.03 8.97
C TYR A 594 -11.47 -13.67 9.05
N ARG A 595 -11.58 -15.00 9.01
CA ARG A 595 -12.85 -15.72 9.18
C ARG A 595 -13.51 -15.37 10.51
N ASP A 596 -12.75 -15.46 11.60
CA ASP A 596 -13.10 -15.03 12.96
C ASP A 596 -13.66 -13.60 13.03
N MET A 597 -13.07 -12.68 12.25
CA MET A 597 -13.47 -11.27 12.19
C MET A 597 -14.80 -11.11 11.43
N MET A 598 -14.97 -11.80 10.30
CA MET A 598 -16.21 -11.76 9.53
C MET A 598 -17.39 -12.41 10.26
N ASP A 599 -17.15 -13.52 10.96
CA ASP A 599 -18.18 -14.20 11.77
C ASP A 599 -18.57 -13.34 12.99
N HIS A 600 -17.61 -12.60 13.58
CA HIS A 600 -17.90 -11.56 14.56
C HIS A 600 -18.80 -10.45 13.96
N TRP A 601 -18.45 -9.86 12.81
CA TRP A 601 -19.28 -8.82 12.19
C TRP A 601 -20.70 -9.28 11.87
N ASN A 602 -20.86 -10.50 11.34
CA ASN A 602 -22.17 -11.10 11.08
C ASN A 602 -23.02 -11.24 12.36
N LYS A 603 -22.39 -11.45 13.51
CA LYS A 603 -23.04 -11.55 14.82
C LYS A 603 -23.39 -10.20 15.44
N VAL A 604 -22.52 -9.19 15.30
CA VAL A 604 -22.70 -7.86 15.95
C VAL A 604 -23.43 -6.84 15.07
N LEU A 605 -23.47 -7.07 13.75
CA LEU A 605 -24.14 -6.25 12.73
C LEU A 605 -24.89 -7.14 11.72
N PRO A 606 -25.92 -7.90 12.17
CA PRO A 606 -26.66 -8.82 11.30
C PRO A 606 -27.32 -8.09 10.12
N GLY A 607 -27.09 -8.58 8.91
CA GLY A 607 -27.63 -8.01 7.67
C GLY A 607 -26.94 -6.72 7.18
N ARG A 608 -25.91 -6.21 7.89
CA ARG A 608 -25.20 -4.98 7.50
C ARG A 608 -24.24 -5.14 6.32
N ILE A 609 -23.73 -6.35 6.13
CA ILE A 609 -22.75 -6.73 5.11
C ILE A 609 -23.43 -7.66 4.11
N HIS A 610 -23.31 -7.36 2.82
CA HIS A 610 -23.71 -8.29 1.76
C HIS A 610 -22.53 -9.16 1.37
N HIS A 611 -22.65 -10.47 1.53
CA HIS A 611 -21.66 -11.43 1.08
C HIS A 611 -21.90 -11.74 -0.40
N ILE A 612 -20.83 -11.74 -1.19
CA ILE A 612 -20.83 -12.08 -2.61
C ILE A 612 -19.86 -13.24 -2.80
N ARG A 613 -20.37 -14.36 -3.31
CA ARG A 613 -19.52 -15.47 -3.71
C ARG A 613 -18.97 -15.22 -5.12
N TYR A 614 -17.65 -15.20 -5.25
CA TYR A 614 -16.97 -14.98 -6.53
C TYR A 614 -17.42 -16.00 -7.59
N GLU A 615 -17.61 -17.26 -7.18
CA GLU A 615 -18.09 -18.34 -8.04
C GLU A 615 -19.52 -18.09 -8.57
N ASP A 616 -20.41 -17.45 -7.80
CA ASP A 616 -21.75 -17.08 -8.27
C ASP A 616 -21.67 -15.94 -9.30
N MET A 617 -20.79 -14.97 -9.05
CA MET A 617 -20.57 -13.80 -9.91
C MET A 617 -20.04 -14.18 -11.28
N ILE A 618 -19.13 -15.16 -11.38
CA ILE A 618 -18.62 -15.65 -12.68
C ILE A 618 -19.63 -16.57 -13.38
N GLN A 619 -20.44 -17.35 -12.64
CA GLN A 619 -21.42 -18.27 -13.22
C GLN A 619 -22.66 -17.56 -13.78
N ASN A 620 -23.12 -16.48 -13.13
CA ASN A 620 -24.27 -15.69 -13.57
C ASN A 620 -24.00 -14.19 -13.42
N MET A 621 -23.03 -13.68 -14.17
CA MET A 621 -22.65 -12.26 -14.11
C MET A 621 -23.82 -11.30 -14.40
N PRO A 622 -24.69 -11.52 -15.41
CA PRO A 622 -25.84 -10.62 -15.65
C PRO A 622 -26.84 -10.57 -14.48
N GLY A 623 -27.15 -11.72 -13.87
CA GLY A 623 -28.01 -11.77 -12.68
C GLY A 623 -27.34 -11.14 -11.46
N MET A 624 -26.04 -11.35 -11.29
CA MET A 624 -25.27 -10.73 -10.21
C MET A 624 -25.25 -9.21 -10.33
N THR A 625 -25.03 -8.65 -11.52
CA THR A 625 -24.98 -7.19 -11.67
C THR A 625 -26.34 -6.53 -11.46
N ARG A 626 -27.44 -7.18 -11.88
CA ARG A 626 -28.80 -6.71 -11.54
C ARG A 626 -28.96 -6.63 -10.02
N ALA A 627 -28.68 -7.71 -9.31
CA ALA A 627 -28.78 -7.78 -7.86
C ALA A 627 -27.85 -6.79 -7.13
N LEU A 628 -26.67 -6.49 -7.71
CA LEU A 628 -25.76 -5.45 -7.22
C LEU A 628 -26.34 -4.04 -7.37
N VAL A 629 -26.92 -3.71 -8.51
CA VAL A 629 -27.55 -2.40 -8.73
C VAL A 629 -28.81 -2.25 -7.87
N ASP A 630 -29.62 -3.31 -7.73
CA ASP A 630 -30.82 -3.33 -6.87
C ASP A 630 -30.47 -2.92 -5.41
N VAL A 631 -29.35 -3.41 -4.84
CA VAL A 631 -28.94 -3.01 -3.48
C VAL A 631 -28.32 -1.61 -3.38
N THR A 632 -27.93 -0.98 -4.49
CA THR A 632 -27.53 0.45 -4.47
C THR A 632 -28.72 1.41 -4.40
N GLY A 633 -29.93 0.94 -4.74
CA GLY A 633 -31.13 1.76 -4.85
C GLY A 633 -31.16 2.69 -6.08
N LEU A 634 -30.36 2.36 -7.12
CA LEU A 634 -30.37 3.06 -8.41
C LEU A 634 -31.28 2.32 -9.41
N GLU A 635 -31.69 3.02 -10.47
CA GLU A 635 -32.44 2.42 -11.57
C GLU A 635 -31.53 1.49 -12.41
N GLN A 636 -32.11 0.47 -13.03
CA GLN A 636 -31.36 -0.46 -13.90
C GLN A 636 -31.06 0.20 -15.25
N ASP A 637 -29.80 0.15 -15.69
CA ASP A 637 -29.33 0.63 -16.99
C ASP A 637 -29.01 -0.56 -17.92
N GLU A 638 -29.67 -0.63 -19.08
CA GLU A 638 -29.48 -1.71 -20.06
C GLU A 638 -28.10 -1.67 -20.74
N THR A 639 -27.44 -0.51 -20.81
CA THR A 639 -26.12 -0.33 -21.45
C THR A 639 -24.98 -0.98 -20.68
N MET A 640 -25.20 -1.31 -19.40
CA MET A 640 -24.27 -2.12 -18.59
C MET A 640 -23.99 -3.51 -19.21
N TRP A 641 -24.91 -4.02 -20.05
CA TRP A 641 -24.82 -5.35 -20.66
C TRP A 641 -24.21 -5.34 -22.06
N GLU A 642 -24.22 -4.19 -22.75
CA GLU A 642 -23.63 -4.01 -24.08
C GLU A 642 -22.11 -3.81 -24.02
N SER A 643 -21.60 -3.35 -22.88
CA SER A 643 -20.22 -2.93 -22.66
C SER A 643 -19.26 -4.10 -22.39
N LYS A 644 -18.76 -4.68 -23.49
CA LYS A 644 -17.58 -5.57 -23.61
C LYS A 644 -17.70 -6.99 -23.02
N LYS A 645 -17.86 -7.95 -23.93
CA LYS A 645 -17.38 -9.35 -23.83
C LYS A 645 -15.83 -9.46 -23.78
N ASN A 646 -15.14 -8.55 -23.09
CA ASN A 646 -13.71 -8.70 -22.88
C ASN A 646 -13.47 -9.81 -21.86
N SER A 647 -12.38 -10.56 -22.03
CA SER A 647 -12.00 -11.69 -21.18
C SER A 647 -11.98 -11.29 -19.69
N PHE A 648 -13.05 -11.65 -18.99
CA PHE A 648 -13.00 -11.79 -17.54
C PHE A 648 -12.18 -13.05 -17.27
N ASP A 649 -11.01 -12.82 -16.66
CA ASP A 649 -9.93 -13.79 -16.55
C ASP A 649 -10.35 -14.95 -15.63
N ASN A 650 -10.85 -16.04 -16.23
CA ASN A 650 -11.38 -17.21 -15.53
C ASN A 650 -10.26 -18.12 -14.97
N ASP A 651 -9.01 -17.90 -15.39
CA ASP A 651 -7.89 -18.86 -15.33
C ASP A 651 -7.38 -19.20 -13.92
N LEU A 652 -7.83 -18.50 -12.89
CA LEU A 652 -7.40 -18.76 -11.50
C LEU A 652 -8.37 -19.64 -10.70
N THR A 653 -9.56 -19.99 -11.21
CA THR A 653 -10.41 -20.95 -10.48
C THR A 653 -9.77 -22.34 -10.50
N GLN A 654 -9.58 -22.94 -9.33
CA GLN A 654 -9.01 -24.29 -9.17
C GLN A 654 -7.55 -24.47 -9.63
N ALA A 655 -6.78 -23.40 -9.90
CA ALA A 655 -5.37 -23.50 -10.30
C ALA A 655 -4.49 -24.26 -9.28
N TRP A 656 -4.89 -24.23 -8.00
CA TRP A 656 -4.25 -24.97 -6.91
C TRP A 656 -4.36 -26.51 -7.04
N THR A 657 -5.31 -27.04 -7.81
CA THR A 657 -5.51 -28.50 -7.97
C THR A 657 -4.32 -29.18 -8.63
N ASN A 658 -3.60 -28.48 -9.52
CA ASN A 658 -2.32 -28.91 -10.09
C ASN A 658 -1.23 -29.17 -9.03
N TYR A 659 -1.41 -28.60 -7.83
CA TYR A 659 -0.49 -28.65 -6.70
C TYR A 659 -1.14 -29.29 -5.45
N GLU A 660 -2.27 -29.97 -5.59
CA GLU A 660 -3.05 -30.50 -4.46
C GLU A 660 -2.21 -31.43 -3.56
N SER A 661 -1.31 -32.24 -4.12
CA SER A 661 -0.46 -33.15 -3.36
C SER A 661 0.55 -32.41 -2.46
N GLN A 662 1.04 -31.26 -2.93
CA GLN A 662 2.00 -30.40 -2.23
C GLN A 662 1.31 -29.46 -1.25
N LEU A 663 0.03 -29.13 -1.49
CA LEU A 663 -0.80 -28.26 -0.65
C LEU A 663 -1.53 -28.99 0.48
N GLN A 664 -1.47 -30.32 0.55
CA GLN A 664 -2.04 -31.11 1.67
C GLN A 664 -1.69 -30.58 3.08
N PRO A 665 -0.45 -30.12 3.38
CA PRO A 665 -0.15 -29.55 4.69
C PRO A 665 -0.92 -28.26 4.97
N LEU A 666 -1.09 -27.39 3.97
CA LEU A 666 -1.89 -26.17 4.08
C LEU A 666 -3.38 -26.51 4.27
N MET A 667 -3.92 -27.44 3.49
CA MET A 667 -5.31 -27.91 3.63
C MET A 667 -5.58 -28.43 5.05
N LYS A 668 -4.67 -29.26 5.58
CA LYS A 668 -4.75 -29.76 6.96
C LYS A 668 -4.68 -28.65 8.00
N LEU A 669 -3.87 -27.61 7.78
CA LEU A 669 -3.77 -26.46 8.68
C LEU A 669 -5.03 -25.60 8.67
N VAL A 670 -5.68 -25.40 7.51
CA VAL A 670 -6.94 -24.65 7.41
C VAL A 670 -8.09 -25.43 8.05
N GLY A 671 -8.18 -26.74 7.82
CA GLY A 671 -9.17 -27.62 8.46
C GLY A 671 -10.60 -27.31 8.03
N GLU A 672 -11.52 -27.23 9.00
CA GLU A 672 -12.96 -27.02 8.76
C GLU A 672 -13.27 -25.76 7.95
N GLN A 673 -12.41 -24.72 8.00
CA GLN A 673 -12.58 -23.50 7.21
C GLN A 673 -12.38 -23.69 5.70
N LEU A 674 -11.98 -24.88 5.24
CA LEU A 674 -12.08 -25.28 3.82
C LEU A 674 -13.54 -25.40 3.37
N HIS A 675 -14.47 -25.71 4.28
CA HIS A 675 -15.91 -25.76 4.02
C HIS A 675 -16.50 -24.35 4.01
N TYR A 676 -16.29 -23.66 2.88
CA TYR A 676 -16.85 -22.34 2.63
C TYR A 676 -18.35 -22.45 2.25
N GLU A 677 -19.21 -22.47 3.26
CA GLU A 677 -20.68 -22.56 3.11
C GLU A 677 -21.39 -21.22 2.87
N GLN A 678 -20.65 -20.10 2.88
CA GLN A 678 -21.25 -18.77 2.80
C GLN A 678 -21.91 -18.57 1.43
N LYS A 679 -23.21 -18.29 1.44
CA LYS A 679 -24.00 -18.01 0.23
C LYS A 679 -23.90 -16.52 -0.10
N THR A 680 -24.09 -16.18 -1.38
CA THR A 680 -24.39 -14.80 -1.76
C THR A 680 -25.66 -14.33 -1.04
N THR A 681 -25.61 -13.16 -0.41
CA THR A 681 -26.72 -12.56 0.36
C THR A 681 -27.29 -11.30 -0.28
N LEU A 682 -27.02 -11.10 -1.57
CA LEU A 682 -27.76 -10.13 -2.38
C LEU A 682 -29.18 -10.66 -2.63
N PRO A 683 -30.19 -9.78 -2.70
CA PRO A 683 -31.54 -10.17 -3.11
C PRO A 683 -31.50 -10.71 -4.53
N VAL A 684 -32.09 -11.89 -4.75
CA VAL A 684 -32.29 -12.43 -6.10
C VAL A 684 -33.62 -11.87 -6.60
N SER A 685 -33.57 -11.04 -7.64
CA SER A 685 -34.73 -10.47 -8.34
C SER A 685 -35.27 -11.37 -9.46
#